data_AF-A0A1X1X6F3-F1
#
_entry.id   AF-A0A1X1X6F3-F1
#
_cell.length_a   1.000
_cell.length_b   1.000
_cell.length_c   1.000
_cell.angle_alpha   90.00
_cell.angle_beta   90.00
_cell.angle_gamma   90.00
#
_symmetry.space_group_name_H-M   'P 1'
#
loop_
_entity.id
_entity.type
_entity.pdbx_description
1 polymer ?
#
loop_
_entity_poly.entity_id
_entity_poly.type
_entity_poly.pdbx_seq_one_letter_code
_entity_poly.pdbx_strand_id
1 'polypeptide(L)'
;MQTDSGPATGTRRPGPVAALATMLGALGVVFGDIGTSPIYTIQTVFNPEDPHPVPISTENVYGVVSLIFWSVMIIVTLTYITLVMRADNHGEGGIMALITLLGTWGGRRTAMALSALGLFGAALFFGDSMITPAISVLSAVEGIKVIQPQLSSWVVPVTAVIIVLLFSVQRHGTAVVGRFFGPVMIAWFTAIGGCGVLGIADHPEILRALSPVYAVKFMAGHFHFAFFSLAAVVLSVTGAEALYADMGHFGRRAITSGWLFVVLPGCALSYLGQGALVLGDPRTASAPFFLLVPDWARIPMVLLATAATVIASQAVITGAFSVASQAAQLGYLPRLRIAHTSESTIGQIYVPWVNGLLLVSVLTLVFAFRSSAALAFAFGMAVTGTISITTLLFLYVARIKWSAPRWLVVGGGAVLLSIDLLFLAANLTKLVHGAWLPLLIAVIAFTVMTTWRRGREIVTTTRESTEGSLREFVAGLAHRAQPFTRVPGTAIFLNRGKETTPLAMRANVEHNHVLHEQVVIMAIDTLPVPRVPDAERTDVDALGYARDGIIHVTAHFGYMETPNVLAALRLLEPSQTEGEIAVDEASYFLSKLELVKGSAPTMASWRKRLFIATSYITADAAEYFGLPPDRTVIMGSRIEV
;
A
#
# COMPACT_ATOMS: atom_id res chain seq x y z
N MET A 1 -6.80 45.14 -1.20
CA MET A 1 -7.66 44.76 -2.34
C MET A 1 -6.73 44.50 -3.52
N GLN A 2 -6.22 43.28 -3.62
CA GLN A 2 -5.38 42.81 -4.73
C GLN A 2 -5.77 41.34 -4.91
N THR A 3 -6.32 41.05 -6.07
CA THR A 3 -6.92 39.77 -6.45
C THR A 3 -5.83 38.84 -6.98
N ASP A 4 -5.50 37.81 -6.20
CA ASP A 4 -4.77 36.65 -6.67
C ASP A 4 -5.65 35.88 -7.68
N SER A 5 -5.19 35.82 -8.93
CA SER A 5 -5.79 35.00 -9.98
C SER A 5 -4.77 33.94 -10.39
N GLY A 6 -4.67 32.88 -9.58
CA GLY A 6 -4.01 31.64 -10.00
C GLY A 6 -4.80 30.97 -11.12
N PRO A 7 -4.15 30.32 -12.09
CA PRO A 7 -4.85 29.64 -13.17
C PRO A 7 -5.61 28.43 -12.60
N ALA A 8 -6.94 28.47 -12.69
CA ALA A 8 -7.78 27.32 -12.43
C ALA A 8 -7.43 26.22 -13.46
N THR A 9 -6.71 25.18 -13.02
CA THR A 9 -6.49 23.95 -13.78
C THR A 9 -7.83 23.22 -13.91
N GLY A 10 -8.61 23.62 -14.90
CA GLY A 10 -9.82 22.92 -15.32
C GLY A 10 -9.45 21.50 -15.73
N THR A 11 -9.86 20.52 -14.93
CA THR A 11 -9.77 19.10 -15.28
C THR A 11 -10.65 18.85 -16.52
N ARG A 12 -10.05 18.90 -17.71
CA ARG A 12 -10.70 18.51 -18.97
C ARG A 12 -11.26 17.09 -18.79
N ARG A 13 -12.56 16.92 -19.06
CA ARG A 13 -13.19 15.59 -19.07
C ARG A 13 -12.42 14.73 -20.09
N PRO A 14 -11.89 13.56 -19.71
CA PRO A 14 -11.25 12.67 -20.66
C PRO A 14 -12.26 12.29 -21.74
N GLY A 15 -11.81 12.25 -23.00
CA GLY A 15 -12.64 11.78 -24.10
C GLY A 15 -13.14 10.34 -23.86
N PRO A 16 -14.24 9.91 -24.51
CA PRO A 16 -14.84 8.59 -24.27
C PRO A 16 -13.86 7.42 -24.45
N VAL A 17 -12.92 7.54 -25.39
CA VAL A 17 -11.86 6.53 -25.62
C VAL A 17 -10.87 6.47 -24.45
N ALA A 18 -10.49 7.61 -23.88
CA ALA A 18 -9.62 7.66 -22.72
C ALA A 18 -10.32 7.12 -21.46
N ALA A 19 -11.62 7.42 -21.29
CA ALA A 19 -12.42 6.88 -20.20
C ALA A 19 -12.54 5.34 -20.26
N LEU A 20 -12.74 4.78 -21.47
CA LEU A 20 -12.78 3.33 -21.68
C LEU A 20 -11.41 2.69 -21.42
N ALA A 21 -10.31 3.31 -21.87
CA ALA A 21 -8.97 2.82 -21.60
C ALA A 21 -8.63 2.81 -20.09
N THR A 22 -9.03 3.84 -19.35
CA THR A 22 -8.86 3.89 -17.89
C THR A 22 -9.74 2.84 -17.19
N MET A 23 -10.97 2.62 -17.67
CA MET A 23 -11.84 1.55 -17.16
C MET A 23 -11.25 0.15 -17.41
N LEU A 24 -10.68 -0.09 -18.59
CA LEU A 24 -9.97 -1.33 -18.91
C LEU A 24 -8.73 -1.54 -18.03
N GLY A 25 -7.98 -0.47 -17.78
CA GLY A 25 -6.87 -0.48 -16.84
C GLY A 25 -7.32 -0.80 -15.41
N ALA A 26 -8.42 -0.18 -14.96
CA ALA A 26 -9.00 -0.45 -13.65
C ALA A 26 -9.49 -1.90 -13.52
N LEU A 27 -10.15 -2.45 -14.56
CA LEU A 27 -10.54 -3.86 -14.63
C LEU A 27 -9.35 -4.80 -14.51
N GLY A 28 -8.26 -4.48 -15.20
CA GLY A 28 -7.04 -5.28 -15.20
C GLY A 28 -6.23 -5.21 -13.91
N VAL A 29 -6.36 -4.16 -13.10
CA VAL A 29 -5.50 -3.99 -11.91
C VAL A 29 -6.29 -4.02 -10.62
N VAL A 30 -7.46 -3.38 -10.54
CA VAL A 30 -8.13 -3.14 -9.27
C VAL A 30 -9.05 -4.29 -8.84
N PHE A 31 -9.62 -5.00 -9.81
CA PHE A 31 -10.71 -5.97 -9.55
C PHE A 31 -10.27 -7.43 -9.52
N GLY A 32 -8.97 -7.71 -9.65
CA GLY A 32 -8.49 -9.10 -9.68
C GLY A 32 -8.77 -9.85 -8.38
N ASP A 33 -8.48 -9.24 -7.22
CA ASP A 33 -8.65 -9.88 -5.91
C ASP A 33 -10.11 -10.28 -5.66
N ILE A 34 -10.99 -9.29 -5.59
CA ILE A 34 -12.43 -9.53 -5.41
C ILE A 34 -13.03 -10.39 -6.54
N GLY A 35 -12.52 -10.26 -7.77
CA GLY A 35 -13.01 -10.98 -8.94
C GLY A 35 -12.65 -12.46 -8.97
N THR A 36 -11.65 -12.89 -8.19
CA THR A 36 -11.20 -14.29 -8.12
C THR A 36 -11.74 -15.03 -6.89
N SER A 37 -12.34 -14.31 -5.94
CA SER A 37 -13.06 -14.89 -4.80
C SER A 37 -14.13 -15.96 -5.13
N PRO A 38 -14.83 -15.94 -6.30
CA PRO A 38 -15.76 -17.01 -6.64
C PRO A 38 -15.12 -18.39 -6.79
N ILE A 39 -13.80 -18.48 -6.95
CA ILE A 39 -13.08 -19.76 -7.07
C ILE A 39 -13.19 -20.57 -5.78
N TYR A 40 -13.15 -19.91 -4.62
CA TYR A 40 -12.97 -20.58 -3.32
C TYR A 40 -14.07 -20.28 -2.28
N THR A 41 -14.90 -19.25 -2.44
CA THR A 41 -15.86 -18.83 -1.39
C THR A 41 -16.88 -19.93 -1.04
N ILE A 42 -17.67 -20.43 -2.01
CA ILE A 42 -18.74 -21.41 -1.74
C ILE A 42 -18.14 -22.76 -1.31
N GLN A 43 -17.02 -23.15 -1.94
CA GLN A 43 -16.26 -24.34 -1.54
C GLN A 43 -15.86 -24.28 -0.06
N THR A 44 -15.40 -23.10 0.41
CA THR A 44 -15.00 -22.93 1.81
C THR A 44 -16.20 -22.96 2.75
N VAL A 45 -17.35 -22.37 2.38
CA VAL A 45 -18.56 -22.36 3.23
C VAL A 45 -19.09 -23.77 3.47
N PHE A 46 -19.10 -24.62 2.44
CA PHE A 46 -19.63 -25.99 2.52
C PHE A 46 -18.53 -27.04 2.71
N ASN A 47 -17.33 -26.65 3.13
CA ASN A 47 -16.25 -27.60 3.37
C ASN A 47 -16.58 -28.46 4.62
N PRO A 48 -16.69 -29.79 4.49
CA PRO A 48 -16.96 -30.67 5.63
C PRO A 48 -15.80 -30.73 6.64
N GLU A 49 -14.59 -30.31 6.24
CA GLU A 49 -13.41 -30.22 7.12
C GLU A 49 -13.37 -28.93 7.94
N ASP A 50 -14.32 -28.00 7.75
CA ASP A 50 -14.44 -26.80 8.60
C ASP A 50 -14.77 -27.23 10.04
N PRO A 51 -14.15 -26.62 11.07
CA PRO A 51 -14.51 -26.86 12.48
C PRO A 51 -16.00 -26.67 12.80
N HIS A 52 -16.69 -25.83 12.02
CA HIS A 52 -18.11 -25.53 12.12
C HIS A 52 -18.79 -25.67 10.75
N PRO A 53 -18.96 -26.89 10.23
CA PRO A 53 -19.42 -27.12 8.87
C PRO A 53 -20.89 -26.74 8.73
N VAL A 54 -21.23 -26.08 7.62
CA VAL A 54 -22.62 -25.75 7.27
C VAL A 54 -23.23 -26.96 6.56
N PRO A 55 -24.32 -27.57 7.09
CA PRO A 55 -24.98 -28.67 6.41
C PRO A 55 -25.52 -28.23 5.04
N ILE A 56 -25.33 -29.05 4.02
CA ILE A 56 -25.90 -28.79 2.70
C ILE A 56 -27.39 -29.13 2.75
N SER A 57 -28.22 -28.11 2.82
CA SER A 57 -29.67 -28.19 2.72
C SER A 57 -30.17 -27.07 1.82
N THR A 58 -31.35 -27.24 1.22
CA THR A 58 -31.96 -26.21 0.37
C THR A 58 -32.00 -24.86 1.07
N GLU A 59 -32.46 -24.81 2.33
CA GLU A 59 -32.55 -23.58 3.11
C GLU A 59 -31.18 -22.93 3.37
N ASN A 60 -30.17 -23.73 3.70
CA ASN A 60 -28.82 -23.23 3.97
C ASN A 60 -28.15 -22.70 2.69
N VAL A 61 -28.37 -23.34 1.54
CA VAL A 61 -27.83 -22.85 0.26
C VAL A 61 -28.46 -21.51 -0.13
N TYR A 62 -29.79 -21.36 -0.02
CA TYR A 62 -30.44 -20.06 -0.22
C TYR A 62 -29.92 -19.00 0.76
N GLY A 63 -29.76 -19.36 2.04
CA GLY A 63 -29.26 -18.48 3.09
C GLY A 63 -27.84 -17.99 2.81
N VAL A 64 -26.92 -18.90 2.48
CA VAL A 64 -25.51 -18.61 2.18
C VAL A 64 -25.37 -17.75 0.93
N VAL A 65 -26.03 -18.10 -0.17
CA VAL A 65 -25.95 -17.33 -1.42
C VAL A 65 -26.53 -15.93 -1.24
N SER A 66 -27.62 -15.82 -0.48
CA SER A 66 -28.19 -14.52 -0.09
C SER A 66 -27.24 -13.70 0.77
N LEU A 67 -26.59 -14.33 1.76
CA LEU A 67 -25.59 -13.67 2.60
C LEU A 67 -24.41 -13.17 1.78
N ILE A 68 -23.86 -13.96 0.85
CA ILE A 68 -22.77 -13.55 -0.04
C ILE A 68 -23.19 -12.32 -0.85
N PHE A 69 -24.32 -12.41 -1.54
CA PHE A 69 -24.80 -11.31 -2.38
C PHE A 69 -24.98 -10.01 -1.58
N TRP A 70 -25.69 -10.06 -0.45
CA TRP A 70 -25.94 -8.87 0.35
C TRP A 70 -24.69 -8.35 1.08
N SER A 71 -23.72 -9.21 1.40
CA SER A 71 -22.44 -8.77 1.94
C SER A 71 -21.65 -7.98 0.91
N VAL A 72 -21.59 -8.46 -0.34
CA VAL A 72 -20.98 -7.72 -1.46
C VAL A 72 -21.71 -6.39 -1.73
N MET A 73 -23.04 -6.39 -1.67
CA MET A 73 -23.81 -5.15 -1.84
C MET A 73 -23.57 -4.13 -0.72
N ILE A 74 -23.54 -4.58 0.54
CA ILE A 74 -23.39 -3.68 1.68
C ILE A 74 -21.94 -3.23 1.86
N ILE A 75 -21.00 -4.17 1.93
CA ILE A 75 -19.59 -3.83 2.21
C ILE A 75 -18.96 -3.19 0.98
N VAL A 76 -19.01 -3.85 -0.17
CA VAL A 76 -18.25 -3.37 -1.33
C VAL A 76 -18.97 -2.24 -2.05
N THR A 77 -20.25 -2.42 -2.38
CA THR A 77 -20.98 -1.44 -3.21
C THR A 77 -21.39 -0.21 -2.40
N LEU A 78 -22.03 -0.41 -1.25
CA LEU A 78 -22.51 0.69 -0.42
C LEU A 78 -21.36 1.33 0.40
N THR A 79 -20.68 0.57 1.24
CA THR A 79 -19.64 1.13 2.12
C THR A 79 -18.44 1.61 1.33
N TYR A 80 -17.78 0.76 0.54
CA TYR A 80 -16.54 1.15 -0.13
C TYR A 80 -16.77 2.09 -1.30
N ILE A 81 -17.51 1.64 -2.32
CA ILE A 81 -17.62 2.36 -3.60
C ILE A 81 -18.45 3.64 -3.48
N THR A 82 -19.56 3.59 -2.72
CA THR A 82 -20.48 4.74 -2.61
C THR A 82 -20.05 5.73 -1.53
N LEU A 83 -19.52 5.25 -0.40
CA LEU A 83 -19.20 6.09 0.77
C LEU A 83 -17.69 6.35 0.91
N VAL A 84 -16.87 5.34 1.18
CA VAL A 84 -15.45 5.49 1.54
C VAL A 84 -14.62 6.10 0.41
N MET A 85 -14.84 5.71 -0.85
CA MET A 85 -14.15 6.31 -2.01
C MET A 85 -14.44 7.81 -2.22
N ARG A 86 -15.35 8.41 -1.47
CA ARG A 86 -15.53 9.88 -1.46
C ARG A 86 -14.51 10.59 -0.56
N ALA A 87 -13.87 9.87 0.35
CA ALA A 87 -12.92 10.41 1.31
C ALA A 87 -11.48 10.35 0.78
N ASP A 88 -11.20 11.05 -0.33
CA ASP A 88 -9.86 11.10 -0.89
C ASP A 88 -8.97 12.20 -0.24
N ASN A 89 -7.65 12.00 -0.34
CA ASN A 89 -6.63 13.01 -0.06
C ASN A 89 -5.85 13.29 -1.35
N HIS A 90 -6.13 14.41 -2.01
CA HIS A 90 -5.54 14.77 -3.31
C HIS A 90 -5.72 13.69 -4.40
N GLY A 91 -6.85 12.99 -4.40
CA GLY A 91 -7.12 11.88 -5.32
C GLY A 91 -6.60 10.51 -4.86
N GLU A 92 -5.73 10.44 -3.85
CA GLU A 92 -5.31 9.16 -3.24
C GLU A 92 -6.35 8.66 -2.24
N GLY A 93 -6.54 7.33 -2.23
CA GLY A 93 -7.38 6.64 -1.27
C GLY A 93 -6.58 5.72 -0.35
N GLY A 94 -7.29 4.82 0.34
CA GLY A 94 -6.69 3.90 1.30
C GLY A 94 -6.66 4.42 2.73
N ILE A 95 -6.26 3.53 3.64
CA ILE A 95 -6.22 3.81 5.08
C ILE A 95 -5.21 4.91 5.43
N MET A 96 -4.10 5.00 4.68
CA MET A 96 -3.08 6.02 4.86
C MET A 96 -3.61 7.41 4.50
N ALA A 97 -4.37 7.54 3.40
CA ALA A 97 -5.06 8.77 3.04
C ALA A 97 -6.01 9.21 4.17
N LEU A 98 -6.76 8.28 4.78
CA LEU A 98 -7.60 8.59 5.94
C LEU A 98 -6.76 9.11 7.12
N ILE A 99 -5.63 8.47 7.46
CA ILE A 99 -4.75 8.91 8.55
C ILE A 99 -4.25 10.36 8.33
N THR A 100 -3.86 10.70 7.10
CA THR A 100 -3.41 12.07 6.79
C THR A 100 -4.51 13.12 7.02
N LEU A 101 -5.76 12.80 6.68
CA LEU A 101 -6.92 13.66 6.91
C LEU A 101 -7.25 13.84 8.40
N LEU A 102 -6.90 12.86 9.26
CA LEU A 102 -7.12 12.94 10.71
C LEU A 102 -6.18 13.93 11.39
N GLY A 103 -4.93 14.01 10.92
CA GLY A 103 -3.88 14.85 11.51
C GLY A 103 -4.17 16.35 11.45
N THR A 104 -5.07 16.77 10.55
CA THR A 104 -5.36 18.17 10.28
C THR A 104 -6.59 18.71 11.02
N TRP A 105 -7.49 17.86 11.57
CA TRP A 105 -8.84 18.31 12.01
C TRP A 105 -9.37 17.67 13.32
N GLY A 106 -8.55 17.39 14.34
CA GLY A 106 -9.04 16.72 15.56
C GLY A 106 -8.36 17.11 16.86
N GLY A 107 -8.96 16.74 17.99
CA GLY A 107 -8.32 16.82 19.29
C GLY A 107 -7.11 15.90 19.38
N ARG A 108 -5.98 16.39 19.92
CA ARG A 108 -4.67 15.71 19.91
C ARG A 108 -4.71 14.25 20.36
N ARG A 109 -5.47 13.91 21.41
CA ARG A 109 -5.59 12.52 21.91
C ARG A 109 -6.36 11.61 20.95
N THR A 110 -7.48 12.07 20.42
CA THR A 110 -8.30 11.29 19.47
C THR A 110 -7.56 11.08 18.16
N ALA A 111 -6.88 12.11 17.65
CA ALA A 111 -6.04 12.00 16.45
C ALA A 111 -4.91 10.98 16.64
N MET A 112 -4.24 10.96 17.80
CA MET A 112 -3.19 9.97 18.10
C MET A 112 -3.75 8.54 18.16
N ALA A 113 -4.89 8.33 18.82
CA ALA A 113 -5.52 7.01 18.93
C ALA A 113 -5.97 6.49 17.55
N LEU A 114 -6.64 7.33 16.75
CA LEU A 114 -7.09 6.94 15.42
C LEU A 114 -5.93 6.76 14.44
N SER A 115 -4.85 7.54 14.56
CA SER A 115 -3.63 7.33 13.76
C SER A 115 -2.95 6.01 14.10
N ALA A 116 -2.91 5.63 15.39
CA ALA A 116 -2.40 4.33 15.79
C ALA A 116 -3.29 3.19 15.27
N LEU A 117 -4.61 3.36 15.33
CA LEU A 117 -5.56 2.39 14.79
C LEU A 117 -5.41 2.25 13.26
N GLY A 118 -5.30 3.38 12.54
CA GLY A 118 -5.07 3.38 11.10
C GLY A 118 -3.74 2.74 10.71
N LEU A 119 -2.67 3.01 11.48
CA LEU A 119 -1.38 2.36 11.28
C LEU A 119 -1.46 0.85 11.51
N PHE A 120 -2.27 0.41 12.48
CA PHE A 120 -2.54 -1.01 12.70
C PHE A 120 -3.32 -1.62 11.52
N GLY A 121 -4.30 -0.90 10.96
CA GLY A 121 -4.99 -1.34 9.75
C GLY A 121 -4.07 -1.41 8.52
N ALA A 122 -3.13 -0.47 8.35
CA ALA A 122 -2.08 -0.56 7.33
C ALA A 122 -1.18 -1.79 7.54
N ALA A 123 -0.92 -2.16 8.79
CA ALA A 123 -0.18 -3.38 9.13
C ALA A 123 -0.98 -4.66 8.83
N LEU A 124 -2.30 -4.66 9.06
CA LEU A 124 -3.18 -5.76 8.66
C LEU A 124 -3.23 -5.94 7.14
N PHE A 125 -3.23 -4.84 6.38
CA PHE A 125 -3.15 -4.86 4.93
C PHE A 125 -1.85 -5.53 4.42
N PHE A 126 -0.71 -5.37 5.10
CA PHE A 126 0.49 -6.14 4.76
C PHE A 126 0.32 -7.64 4.99
N GLY A 127 -0.42 -8.05 6.03
CA GLY A 127 -0.74 -9.45 6.29
C GLY A 127 -1.63 -10.04 5.19
N ASP A 128 -2.65 -9.30 4.78
CA ASP A 128 -3.51 -9.62 3.63
C ASP A 128 -2.68 -9.77 2.34
N SER A 129 -1.76 -8.84 2.09
CA SER A 129 -0.88 -8.84 0.91
C SER A 129 0.04 -10.06 0.79
N MET A 130 0.29 -10.77 1.89
CA MET A 130 1.04 -12.02 1.88
C MET A 130 0.15 -13.23 1.58
N ILE A 131 -1.12 -13.19 1.96
CA ILE A 131 -2.02 -14.34 1.86
C ILE A 131 -2.73 -14.38 0.51
N THR A 132 -3.17 -13.23 -0.02
CA THR A 132 -3.94 -13.16 -1.26
C THR A 132 -3.26 -13.85 -2.45
N PRO A 133 -1.95 -13.64 -2.72
CA PRO A 133 -1.28 -14.37 -3.81
C PRO A 133 -1.20 -15.88 -3.57
N ALA A 134 -1.04 -16.29 -2.31
CA ALA A 134 -0.97 -17.70 -1.95
C ALA A 134 -2.32 -18.40 -2.15
N ILE A 135 -3.43 -17.84 -1.64
CA ILE A 135 -4.75 -18.47 -1.75
C ILE A 135 -5.29 -18.42 -3.18
N SER A 136 -5.11 -17.30 -3.88
CA SER A 136 -5.64 -17.11 -5.23
C SER A 136 -4.96 -18.04 -6.23
N VAL A 137 -3.62 -18.03 -6.30
CA VAL A 137 -2.90 -18.88 -7.27
C VAL A 137 -3.07 -20.36 -6.92
N LEU A 138 -3.02 -20.72 -5.64
CA LEU A 138 -3.21 -22.11 -5.21
C LEU A 138 -4.62 -22.61 -5.57
N SER A 139 -5.68 -21.84 -5.32
CA SER A 139 -7.06 -22.24 -5.65
C SER A 139 -7.30 -22.35 -7.16
N ALA A 140 -6.69 -21.51 -7.99
CA ALA A 140 -6.75 -21.64 -9.44
C ALA A 140 -6.09 -22.94 -9.94
N VAL A 141 -4.88 -23.25 -9.44
CA VAL A 141 -4.12 -24.45 -9.83
C VAL A 141 -4.78 -25.73 -9.29
N GLU A 142 -5.50 -25.66 -8.17
CA GLU A 142 -6.27 -26.78 -7.62
C GLU A 142 -7.37 -27.29 -8.56
N GLY A 143 -7.83 -26.49 -9.53
CA GLY A 143 -8.75 -26.93 -10.57
C GLY A 143 -8.23 -28.12 -11.38
N ILE A 144 -6.91 -28.33 -11.44
CA ILE A 144 -6.29 -29.52 -12.06
C ILE A 144 -6.74 -30.80 -11.34
N LYS A 145 -6.98 -30.78 -10.02
CA LYS A 145 -7.43 -31.94 -9.24
C LYS A 145 -8.80 -32.45 -9.72
N VAL A 146 -9.65 -31.55 -10.21
CA VAL A 146 -11.00 -31.87 -10.73
C VAL A 146 -10.91 -32.59 -12.07
N ILE A 147 -9.86 -32.32 -12.85
CA ILE A 147 -9.63 -32.93 -14.17
C ILE A 147 -8.90 -34.27 -14.02
N GLN A 148 -7.80 -34.29 -13.26
CA GLN A 148 -6.99 -35.48 -12.99
C GLN A 148 -6.49 -35.48 -11.53
N PRO A 149 -7.10 -36.31 -10.65
CA PRO A 149 -6.72 -36.39 -9.24
C PRO A 149 -5.26 -36.79 -8.99
N GLN A 150 -4.63 -37.53 -9.91
CA GLN A 150 -3.22 -37.94 -9.78
C GLN A 150 -2.24 -36.76 -9.85
N LEU A 151 -2.65 -35.62 -10.42
CA LEU A 151 -1.82 -34.42 -10.51
C LEU A 151 -1.87 -33.54 -9.24
N SER A 152 -2.56 -33.99 -8.18
CA SER A 152 -2.66 -33.25 -6.91
C SER A 152 -1.30 -32.94 -6.27
N SER A 153 -0.29 -33.79 -6.45
CA SER A 153 1.08 -33.56 -5.94
C SER A 153 1.83 -32.43 -6.66
N TRP A 154 1.41 -32.06 -7.88
CA TRP A 154 2.02 -31.00 -8.68
C TRP A 154 1.47 -29.60 -8.38
N VAL A 155 0.36 -29.51 -7.65
CA VAL A 155 -0.32 -28.23 -7.36
C VAL A 155 0.60 -27.26 -6.62
N VAL A 156 1.26 -27.70 -5.55
CA VAL A 156 2.16 -26.84 -4.75
C VAL A 156 3.41 -26.43 -5.55
N PRO A 157 4.15 -27.34 -6.22
CA PRO A 157 5.28 -26.95 -7.07
C PRO A 157 4.92 -25.96 -8.19
N VAL A 158 3.81 -26.19 -8.90
CA VAL A 158 3.36 -25.31 -9.98
C VAL A 158 2.99 -23.93 -9.44
N THR A 159 2.27 -23.87 -8.31
CA THR A 159 1.94 -22.63 -7.61
C THR A 159 3.19 -21.85 -7.22
N ALA A 160 4.20 -22.52 -6.64
CA ALA A 160 5.46 -21.90 -6.27
C ALA A 160 6.21 -21.32 -7.49
N VAL A 161 6.25 -22.05 -8.61
CA VAL A 161 6.86 -21.55 -9.86
C VAL A 161 6.13 -20.31 -10.37
N ILE A 162 4.79 -20.32 -10.40
CA ILE A 162 4.00 -19.16 -10.82
C ILE A 162 4.30 -17.95 -9.93
N ILE A 163 4.38 -18.13 -8.61
CA ILE A 163 4.70 -17.06 -7.66
C ILE A 163 6.12 -16.52 -7.88
N VAL A 164 7.13 -17.39 -8.04
CA VAL A 164 8.51 -16.94 -8.30
C VAL A 164 8.58 -16.14 -9.60
N LEU A 165 7.95 -16.63 -10.67
CA LEU A 165 7.89 -15.92 -11.95
C LEU A 165 7.19 -14.56 -11.78
N LEU A 166 6.07 -14.52 -11.08
CA LEU A 166 5.33 -13.31 -10.79
C LEU A 166 6.21 -12.26 -10.10
N PHE A 167 6.85 -12.63 -8.99
CA PHE A 167 7.69 -11.72 -8.22
C PHE A 167 8.99 -11.30 -8.94
N SER A 168 9.48 -12.13 -9.85
CA SER A 168 10.67 -11.82 -10.67
C SER A 168 10.40 -10.72 -11.71
N VAL A 169 9.18 -10.64 -12.23
CA VAL A 169 8.80 -9.69 -13.28
C VAL A 169 8.48 -8.30 -12.72
N GLN A 170 8.23 -8.16 -11.41
CA GLN A 170 7.81 -6.89 -10.76
C GLN A 170 8.73 -5.70 -11.07
N ARG A 171 10.03 -5.92 -11.22
CA ARG A 171 11.01 -4.86 -11.49
C ARG A 171 10.79 -4.14 -12.83
N HIS A 172 10.13 -4.78 -13.80
CA HIS A 172 9.89 -4.20 -15.12
C HIS A 172 8.60 -3.35 -15.17
N GLY A 173 7.90 -3.23 -14.05
CA GLY A 173 6.70 -2.41 -13.91
C GLY A 173 5.44 -3.04 -14.50
N THR A 174 4.29 -2.51 -14.07
CA THR A 174 2.97 -2.91 -14.59
C THR A 174 2.68 -2.34 -15.97
N ALA A 175 3.47 -1.38 -16.47
CA ALA A 175 3.26 -0.76 -17.78
C ALA A 175 3.41 -1.73 -18.96
N VAL A 176 4.37 -2.68 -18.89
CA VAL A 176 4.62 -3.65 -19.98
C VAL A 176 3.55 -4.75 -20.01
N VAL A 177 3.03 -5.14 -18.85
CA VAL A 177 2.08 -6.27 -18.70
C VAL A 177 0.62 -5.79 -18.66
N GLY A 178 0.38 -4.57 -18.19
CA GLY A 178 -0.94 -3.99 -17.92
C GLY A 178 -1.83 -3.83 -19.15
N ARG A 179 -1.26 -3.78 -20.35
CA ARG A 179 -2.04 -3.75 -21.62
C ARG A 179 -2.84 -5.03 -21.83
N PHE A 180 -2.38 -6.17 -21.31
CA PHE A 180 -3.05 -7.46 -21.44
C PHE A 180 -3.99 -7.77 -20.27
N PHE A 181 -3.84 -7.10 -19.13
CA PHE A 181 -4.65 -7.39 -17.94
C PHE A 181 -6.13 -7.09 -18.14
N GLY A 182 -6.47 -5.93 -18.72
CA GLY A 182 -7.86 -5.55 -18.99
C GLY A 182 -8.61 -6.58 -19.85
N PRO A 183 -8.10 -6.95 -21.03
CA PRO A 183 -8.71 -7.99 -21.86
C PRO A 183 -8.87 -9.35 -21.18
N VAL A 184 -7.86 -9.81 -20.42
CA VAL A 184 -7.94 -11.08 -19.68
C VAL A 184 -9.03 -11.02 -18.61
N MET A 185 -9.13 -9.91 -17.87
CA MET A 185 -10.16 -9.75 -16.84
C MET A 185 -11.58 -9.64 -17.44
N ILE A 186 -11.75 -9.02 -18.61
CA ILE A 186 -13.04 -9.06 -19.32
C ILE A 186 -13.39 -10.50 -19.72
N ALA A 187 -12.44 -11.24 -20.28
CA ALA A 187 -12.65 -12.64 -20.63
C ALA A 187 -13.02 -13.46 -19.40
N TRP A 188 -12.33 -13.24 -18.27
CA TRP A 188 -12.63 -13.85 -16.98
C TRP A 188 -14.07 -13.57 -16.51
N PHE A 189 -14.46 -12.29 -16.36
CA PHE A 189 -15.80 -11.94 -15.87
C PHE A 189 -16.91 -12.41 -16.80
N THR A 190 -16.68 -12.38 -18.11
CA THR A 190 -17.62 -12.89 -19.10
C THR A 190 -17.75 -14.42 -19.00
N ALA A 191 -16.63 -15.13 -18.84
CA ALA A 191 -16.63 -16.58 -18.72
C ALA A 191 -17.32 -17.07 -17.44
N ILE A 192 -17.00 -16.49 -16.27
CA ILE A 192 -17.66 -16.87 -15.01
C ILE A 192 -19.13 -16.46 -14.99
N GLY A 193 -19.48 -15.32 -15.58
CA GLY A 193 -20.87 -14.88 -15.72
C GLY A 193 -21.66 -15.83 -16.63
N GLY A 194 -21.08 -16.24 -17.75
CA GLY A 194 -21.67 -17.22 -18.67
C GLY A 194 -21.88 -18.59 -18.03
N CYS A 195 -20.87 -19.11 -17.32
CA CYS A 195 -21.01 -20.38 -16.56
C CYS A 195 -22.07 -20.24 -15.45
N GLY A 196 -22.12 -19.08 -14.79
CA GLY A 196 -23.14 -18.74 -13.81
C GLY A 196 -24.56 -18.82 -14.38
N VAL A 197 -24.79 -18.20 -15.54
CA VAL A 197 -26.08 -18.24 -16.25
C VAL A 197 -26.48 -19.67 -16.62
N LEU A 198 -25.54 -20.50 -17.08
CA LEU A 198 -25.81 -21.90 -17.39
C LEU A 198 -26.27 -22.67 -16.14
N GLY A 199 -25.57 -22.54 -15.00
CA GLY A 199 -26.01 -23.18 -13.76
C GLY A 199 -27.36 -22.68 -13.25
N ILE A 200 -27.65 -21.37 -13.38
CA ILE A 200 -28.95 -20.80 -13.02
C ILE A 200 -30.06 -21.36 -13.92
N ALA A 201 -29.79 -21.62 -15.20
CA ALA A 201 -30.79 -22.16 -16.11
C ALA A 201 -31.28 -23.56 -15.71
N ASP A 202 -30.41 -24.37 -15.09
CA ASP A 202 -30.75 -25.70 -14.58
C ASP A 202 -31.62 -25.63 -13.31
N HIS A 203 -31.39 -24.64 -12.44
CA HIS A 203 -32.13 -24.43 -11.19
C HIS A 203 -32.52 -22.95 -11.01
N PRO A 204 -33.49 -22.42 -11.79
CA PRO A 204 -33.84 -21.00 -11.82
C PRO A 204 -34.41 -20.48 -10.50
N GLU A 205 -34.92 -21.37 -9.65
CA GLU A 205 -35.37 -21.05 -8.31
C GLU A 205 -34.31 -20.37 -7.44
N ILE A 206 -33.00 -20.60 -7.69
CA ILE A 206 -31.90 -19.99 -6.93
C ILE A 206 -31.96 -18.45 -6.93
N LEU A 207 -32.56 -17.83 -7.96
CA LEU A 207 -32.72 -16.38 -8.06
C LEU A 207 -33.48 -15.77 -6.88
N ARG A 208 -34.30 -16.57 -6.17
CA ARG A 208 -34.95 -16.14 -4.94
C ARG A 208 -33.95 -15.73 -3.85
N ALA A 209 -32.73 -16.27 -3.86
CA ALA A 209 -31.65 -15.89 -2.93
C ALA A 209 -31.28 -14.40 -2.99
N LEU A 210 -31.58 -13.70 -4.09
CA LEU A 210 -31.39 -12.24 -4.19
C LEU A 210 -32.23 -11.47 -3.17
N SER A 211 -33.34 -12.04 -2.68
CA SER A 211 -34.12 -11.42 -1.62
C SER A 211 -33.37 -11.49 -0.28
N PRO A 212 -33.19 -10.36 0.43
CA PRO A 212 -32.48 -10.33 1.72
C PRO A 212 -33.21 -11.12 2.81
N VAL A 213 -34.48 -11.47 2.57
CA VAL A 213 -35.29 -12.31 3.47
C VAL A 213 -34.62 -13.66 3.70
N TYR A 214 -33.91 -14.23 2.72
CA TYR A 214 -33.22 -15.51 2.91
C TYR A 214 -32.01 -15.38 3.82
N ALA A 215 -31.18 -14.34 3.65
CA ALA A 215 -30.09 -14.03 4.57
C ALA A 215 -30.60 -13.79 6.00
N VAL A 216 -31.66 -12.99 6.16
CA VAL A 216 -32.25 -12.69 7.47
C VAL A 216 -32.86 -13.94 8.12
N LYS A 217 -33.61 -14.75 7.36
CA LYS A 217 -34.18 -16.02 7.86
C LYS A 217 -33.08 -17.01 8.24
N PHE A 218 -32.00 -17.08 7.47
CA PHE A 218 -30.87 -17.94 7.80
C PHE A 218 -30.19 -17.49 9.10
N MET A 219 -29.98 -16.18 9.26
CA MET A 219 -29.43 -15.62 10.49
C MET A 219 -30.36 -15.80 11.70
N ALA A 220 -31.67 -15.67 11.54
CA ALA A 220 -32.63 -15.78 12.64
C ALA A 220 -33.00 -17.23 12.99
N GLY A 221 -33.15 -18.10 11.99
CA GLY A 221 -33.58 -19.49 12.16
C GLY A 221 -32.41 -20.46 12.41
N HIS A 222 -31.25 -20.19 11.83
CA HIS A 222 -30.06 -21.05 11.89
C HIS A 222 -28.81 -20.24 12.30
N PHE A 223 -28.94 -19.38 13.33
CA PHE A 223 -27.91 -18.43 13.75
C PHE A 223 -26.51 -19.05 13.88
N HIS A 224 -26.40 -20.25 14.45
CA HIS A 224 -25.11 -20.93 14.60
C HIS A 224 -24.43 -21.16 13.23
N PHE A 225 -25.11 -21.83 12.30
CA PHE A 225 -24.57 -22.07 10.96
C PHE A 225 -24.34 -20.77 10.19
N ALA A 226 -25.26 -19.81 10.31
CA ALA A 226 -25.13 -18.52 9.65
C ALA A 226 -23.93 -17.73 10.17
N PHE A 227 -23.73 -17.65 11.49
CA PHE A 227 -22.62 -16.96 12.13
C PHE A 227 -21.27 -17.54 11.71
N PHE A 228 -21.09 -18.87 11.77
CA PHE A 228 -19.84 -19.48 11.34
C PHE A 228 -19.61 -19.40 9.82
N SER A 229 -20.68 -19.43 9.02
CA SER A 229 -20.57 -19.21 7.58
C SER A 229 -20.02 -17.82 7.24
N LEU A 230 -20.24 -16.79 8.08
CA LEU A 230 -19.69 -15.44 7.84
C LEU A 230 -18.15 -15.43 7.77
N ALA A 231 -17.49 -16.34 8.49
CA ALA A 231 -16.03 -16.49 8.42
C ALA A 231 -15.54 -16.96 7.05
N ALA A 232 -16.39 -17.63 6.26
CA ALA A 232 -16.10 -18.02 4.87
C ALA A 232 -16.75 -17.05 3.86
N VAL A 233 -17.91 -16.47 4.15
CA VAL A 233 -18.55 -15.45 3.30
C VAL A 233 -17.69 -14.20 3.17
N VAL A 234 -16.88 -13.89 4.18
CA VAL A 234 -15.89 -12.78 4.13
C VAL A 234 -15.00 -12.85 2.88
N LEU A 235 -14.73 -14.07 2.39
CA LEU A 235 -13.91 -14.31 1.21
C LEU A 235 -14.47 -13.64 -0.05
N SER A 236 -15.79 -13.39 -0.10
CA SER A 236 -16.44 -12.72 -1.23
C SER A 236 -16.25 -11.20 -1.25
N VAL A 237 -15.81 -10.59 -0.15
CA VAL A 237 -15.66 -9.14 -0.02
C VAL A 237 -14.19 -8.71 0.08
N THR A 238 -13.25 -9.64 -0.05
CA THR A 238 -11.81 -9.35 -0.02
C THR A 238 -11.41 -8.58 -1.26
N GLY A 239 -10.46 -7.66 -1.13
CA GLY A 239 -10.06 -6.72 -2.17
C GLY A 239 -10.80 -5.38 -2.12
N ALA A 240 -11.80 -5.21 -1.24
CA ALA A 240 -12.48 -3.94 -0.98
C ALA A 240 -11.49 -2.80 -0.64
N GLU A 241 -10.50 -3.12 0.19
CA GLU A 241 -9.41 -2.24 0.57
C GLU A 241 -8.46 -1.92 -0.58
N ALA A 242 -8.15 -2.87 -1.46
CA ALA A 242 -7.33 -2.65 -2.65
C ALA A 242 -8.03 -1.68 -3.62
N LEU A 243 -9.36 -1.82 -3.80
CA LEU A 243 -10.18 -0.87 -4.58
C LEU A 243 -10.03 0.57 -4.09
N TYR A 244 -9.94 0.75 -2.78
CA TYR A 244 -9.81 2.08 -2.19
C TYR A 244 -8.37 2.60 -2.28
N ALA A 245 -7.36 1.76 -2.08
CA ALA A 245 -5.95 2.14 -2.19
C ALA A 245 -5.57 2.57 -3.62
N ASP A 246 -6.05 1.87 -4.65
CA ASP A 246 -5.71 2.14 -6.05
C ASP A 246 -6.51 3.28 -6.70
N MET A 247 -7.31 4.00 -5.91
CA MET A 247 -8.06 5.15 -6.39
C MET A 247 -7.15 6.26 -6.95
N GLY A 248 -5.93 6.39 -6.41
CA GLY A 248 -4.93 7.36 -6.89
C GLY A 248 -4.51 7.14 -8.34
N HIS A 249 -4.59 5.90 -8.85
CA HIS A 249 -4.12 5.54 -10.19
C HIS A 249 -5.23 5.63 -11.25
N PHE A 250 -6.42 5.15 -10.94
CA PHE A 250 -7.52 5.01 -11.92
C PHE A 250 -8.66 6.01 -11.71
N GLY A 251 -8.74 6.59 -10.52
CA GLY A 251 -9.82 7.49 -10.13
C GLY A 251 -11.15 6.78 -9.85
N ARG A 252 -11.98 7.41 -9.02
CA ARG A 252 -13.25 6.85 -8.55
C ARG A 252 -14.20 6.41 -9.67
N ARG A 253 -14.38 7.23 -10.72
CA ARG A 253 -15.40 6.96 -11.76
C ARG A 253 -15.11 5.70 -12.57
N ALA A 254 -13.84 5.45 -12.90
CA ALA A 254 -13.44 4.28 -13.66
C ALA A 254 -13.69 3.00 -12.85
N ILE A 255 -13.31 3.03 -11.57
CA ILE A 255 -13.55 1.94 -10.62
C ILE A 255 -15.06 1.70 -10.45
N THR A 256 -15.86 2.74 -10.11
CA THR A 256 -17.31 2.56 -9.95
C THR A 256 -17.99 1.96 -11.18
N SER A 257 -17.60 2.39 -12.39
CA SER A 257 -18.18 1.87 -13.63
C SER A 257 -17.76 0.43 -13.90
N GLY A 258 -16.47 0.10 -13.73
CA GLY A 258 -15.96 -1.27 -13.83
C GLY A 258 -16.66 -2.24 -12.88
N TRP A 259 -16.89 -1.79 -11.64
CA TRP A 259 -17.61 -2.56 -10.64
C TRP A 259 -19.05 -2.86 -11.07
N LEU A 260 -19.84 -1.82 -11.34
CA LEU A 260 -21.29 -1.96 -11.55
C LEU A 260 -21.64 -2.73 -12.84
N PHE A 261 -20.83 -2.58 -13.90
CA PHE A 261 -21.18 -3.11 -15.22
C PHE A 261 -20.48 -4.42 -15.59
N VAL A 262 -19.38 -4.77 -14.92
CA VAL A 262 -18.58 -5.96 -15.30
C VAL A 262 -18.39 -6.90 -14.12
N VAL A 263 -17.86 -6.40 -13.01
CA VAL A 263 -17.39 -7.23 -11.90
C VAL A 263 -18.54 -7.74 -11.05
N LEU A 264 -19.40 -6.83 -10.58
CA LEU A 264 -20.59 -7.17 -9.79
C LEU A 264 -21.50 -8.18 -10.52
N PRO A 265 -21.92 -7.96 -11.79
CA PRO A 265 -22.76 -8.94 -12.47
C PRO A 265 -22.04 -10.28 -12.69
N GLY A 266 -20.76 -10.27 -13.08
CA GLY A 266 -19.98 -11.50 -13.28
C GLY A 266 -19.87 -12.35 -12.01
N CYS A 267 -19.47 -11.74 -10.90
CA CYS A 267 -19.36 -12.43 -9.60
C CYS A 267 -20.73 -12.87 -9.07
N ALA A 268 -21.76 -12.02 -9.14
CA ALA A 268 -23.10 -12.36 -8.65
C ALA A 268 -23.70 -13.54 -9.42
N LEU A 269 -23.58 -13.56 -10.75
CA LEU A 269 -24.03 -14.67 -11.58
C LEU A 269 -23.26 -15.95 -11.27
N SER A 270 -21.94 -15.86 -11.08
CA SER A 270 -21.11 -17.01 -10.69
C SER A 270 -21.55 -17.60 -9.34
N TYR A 271 -21.78 -16.76 -8.32
CA TYR A 271 -22.24 -17.25 -7.01
C TYR A 271 -23.63 -17.89 -7.07
N LEU A 272 -24.56 -17.28 -7.81
CA LEU A 272 -25.89 -17.85 -8.04
C LEU A 272 -25.81 -19.19 -8.77
N GLY A 273 -25.02 -19.29 -9.84
CA GLY A 273 -24.85 -20.53 -10.60
C GLY A 273 -24.20 -21.66 -9.79
N GLN A 274 -23.18 -21.34 -8.99
CA GLN A 274 -22.59 -22.30 -8.05
C GLN A 274 -23.60 -22.74 -6.97
N GLY A 275 -24.41 -21.82 -6.45
CA GLY A 275 -25.49 -22.14 -5.53
C GLY A 275 -26.52 -23.09 -6.14
N ALA A 276 -26.94 -22.83 -7.38
CA ALA A 276 -27.82 -23.70 -8.16
C ALA A 276 -27.23 -25.10 -8.35
N LEU A 277 -25.95 -25.20 -8.70
CA LEU A 277 -25.26 -26.48 -8.87
C LEU A 277 -25.28 -27.32 -7.57
N VAL A 278 -24.99 -26.68 -6.43
CA VAL A 278 -25.00 -27.34 -5.11
C VAL A 278 -26.41 -27.72 -4.67
N LEU A 279 -27.45 -26.94 -5.06
CA LEU A 279 -28.85 -27.32 -4.85
C LEU A 279 -29.22 -28.61 -5.59
N GLY A 280 -28.73 -28.77 -6.83
CA GLY A 280 -28.99 -29.94 -7.67
C GLY A 280 -28.26 -31.20 -7.20
N ASP A 281 -26.96 -31.10 -6.89
CA ASP A 281 -26.16 -32.21 -6.38
C ASP A 281 -25.20 -31.75 -5.26
N PRO A 282 -25.47 -32.09 -3.99
CA PRO A 282 -24.62 -31.74 -2.84
C PRO A 282 -23.15 -32.17 -2.97
N ARG A 283 -22.83 -33.21 -3.76
CA ARG A 283 -21.45 -33.68 -3.94
C ARG A 283 -20.57 -32.67 -4.67
N THR A 284 -21.18 -31.75 -5.41
CA THR A 284 -20.48 -30.70 -6.16
C THR A 284 -19.88 -29.61 -5.26
N ALA A 285 -20.25 -29.56 -3.97
CA ALA A 285 -19.71 -28.61 -3.00
C ALA A 285 -18.19 -28.72 -2.79
N SER A 286 -17.57 -29.83 -3.19
CA SER A 286 -16.12 -30.03 -3.11
C SER A 286 -15.31 -29.12 -4.03
N ALA A 287 -15.85 -28.73 -5.19
CA ALA A 287 -15.21 -27.83 -6.16
C ALA A 287 -16.26 -27.14 -7.06
N PRO A 288 -17.22 -26.40 -6.48
CA PRO A 288 -18.40 -25.90 -7.19
C PRO A 288 -18.05 -25.01 -8.38
N PHE A 289 -17.00 -24.18 -8.24
CA PHE A 289 -16.53 -23.32 -9.33
C PHE A 289 -16.11 -24.10 -10.58
N PHE A 290 -15.25 -25.12 -10.44
CA PHE A 290 -14.73 -25.88 -11.59
C PHE A 290 -15.73 -26.91 -12.11
N LEU A 291 -16.63 -27.42 -11.26
CA LEU A 291 -17.68 -28.35 -11.65
C LEU A 291 -18.84 -27.66 -12.38
N LEU A 292 -19.04 -26.37 -12.17
CA LEU A 292 -19.99 -25.53 -12.93
C LEU A 292 -19.59 -25.41 -14.41
N VAL A 293 -18.31 -25.60 -14.71
CA VAL A 293 -17.76 -25.44 -16.06
C VAL A 293 -17.98 -26.74 -16.86
N PRO A 294 -18.51 -26.64 -18.10
CA PRO A 294 -18.64 -27.80 -18.99
C PRO A 294 -17.31 -28.56 -19.16
N ASP A 295 -17.36 -29.88 -19.26
CA ASP A 295 -16.17 -30.75 -19.27
C ASP A 295 -15.09 -30.30 -20.28
N TRP A 296 -15.49 -29.93 -21.50
CA TRP A 296 -14.57 -29.48 -22.55
C TRP A 296 -13.88 -28.14 -22.24
N ALA A 297 -14.50 -27.30 -21.41
CA ALA A 297 -14.03 -25.96 -21.07
C ALA A 297 -13.24 -25.89 -19.75
N ARG A 298 -13.12 -27.00 -18.99
CA ARG A 298 -12.42 -27.02 -17.70
C ARG A 298 -10.93 -26.65 -17.80
N ILE A 299 -10.20 -27.23 -18.76
CA ILE A 299 -8.78 -26.90 -18.98
C ILE A 299 -8.61 -25.42 -19.35
N PRO A 300 -9.33 -24.88 -20.37
CA PRO A 300 -9.32 -23.43 -20.64
C PRO A 300 -9.64 -22.58 -19.41
N MET A 301 -10.61 -22.98 -18.58
CA MET A 301 -10.97 -22.24 -17.38
C MET A 301 -9.85 -22.27 -16.33
N VAL A 302 -9.15 -23.39 -16.12
CA VAL A 302 -8.00 -23.45 -15.20
C VAL A 302 -6.91 -22.48 -15.65
N LEU A 303 -6.61 -22.42 -16.96
CA LEU A 303 -5.62 -21.47 -17.49
C LEU A 303 -6.07 -20.02 -17.31
N LEU A 304 -7.35 -19.73 -17.58
CA LEU A 304 -7.91 -18.39 -17.41
C LEU A 304 -7.97 -17.98 -15.94
N ALA A 305 -8.35 -18.88 -15.03
CA ALA A 305 -8.32 -18.68 -13.59
C ALA A 305 -6.89 -18.43 -13.09
N THR A 306 -5.91 -19.17 -13.61
CA THR A 306 -4.49 -18.95 -13.28
C THR A 306 -4.04 -17.57 -13.74
N ALA A 307 -4.41 -17.15 -14.95
CA ALA A 307 -4.10 -15.80 -15.43
C ALA A 307 -4.79 -14.71 -14.59
N ALA A 308 -6.08 -14.87 -14.26
CA ALA A 308 -6.84 -13.94 -13.44
C ALA A 308 -6.28 -13.81 -12.01
N THR A 309 -5.86 -14.92 -11.40
CA THR A 309 -5.28 -14.94 -10.04
C THR A 309 -3.86 -14.40 -9.99
N VAL A 310 -3.09 -14.58 -11.07
CA VAL A 310 -1.82 -13.88 -11.27
C VAL A 310 -2.05 -12.37 -11.31
N ILE A 311 -3.04 -11.91 -12.08
CA ILE A 311 -3.42 -10.49 -12.16
C ILE A 311 -3.91 -9.96 -10.79
N ALA A 312 -4.74 -10.72 -10.09
CA ALA A 312 -5.19 -10.41 -8.73
C ALA A 312 -4.03 -10.21 -7.76
N SER A 313 -3.07 -11.12 -7.81
CA SER A 313 -1.86 -11.05 -6.98
C SER A 313 -1.04 -9.80 -7.27
N GLN A 314 -0.99 -9.33 -8.53
CA GLN A 314 -0.30 -8.10 -8.91
C GLN A 314 -0.88 -6.87 -8.23
N ALA A 315 -2.21 -6.74 -8.25
CA ALA A 315 -2.93 -5.63 -7.64
C ALA A 315 -2.49 -5.41 -6.18
N VAL A 316 -2.51 -6.50 -5.43
CA VAL A 316 -2.24 -6.48 -4.00
C VAL A 316 -0.76 -6.22 -3.72
N ILE A 317 0.15 -6.80 -4.51
CA ILE A 317 1.59 -6.51 -4.41
C ILE A 317 1.86 -5.02 -4.67
N THR A 318 1.25 -4.42 -5.69
CA THR A 318 1.40 -2.99 -5.97
C THR A 318 0.76 -2.11 -4.90
N GLY A 319 -0.37 -2.54 -4.33
CA GLY A 319 -0.99 -1.91 -3.18
C GLY A 319 -0.06 -1.90 -1.97
N ALA A 320 0.62 -3.02 -1.70
CA ALA A 320 1.59 -3.13 -0.60
C ALA A 320 2.79 -2.20 -0.78
N PHE A 321 3.28 -2.02 -2.01
CA PHE A 321 4.33 -1.03 -2.32
C PHE A 321 3.84 0.40 -2.04
N SER A 322 2.62 0.71 -2.45
CA SER A 322 1.99 2.03 -2.23
C SER A 322 1.83 2.35 -0.74
N VAL A 323 1.29 1.41 0.04
CA VAL A 323 1.15 1.56 1.50
C VAL A 323 2.51 1.69 2.18
N ALA A 324 3.52 0.91 1.77
CA ALA A 324 4.88 1.01 2.31
C ALA A 324 5.53 2.37 2.02
N SER A 325 5.36 2.89 0.79
CA SER A 325 5.87 4.19 0.38
C SER A 325 5.18 5.33 1.14
N GLN A 326 3.84 5.31 1.24
CA GLN A 326 3.08 6.27 2.01
C GLN A 326 3.48 6.24 3.50
N ALA A 327 3.71 5.05 4.07
CA ALA A 327 4.20 4.91 5.44
C ALA A 327 5.60 5.51 5.61
N ALA A 328 6.50 5.34 4.64
CA ALA A 328 7.81 5.97 4.65
C ALA A 328 7.73 7.51 4.54
N GLN A 329 6.85 8.04 3.69
CA GLN A 329 6.60 9.47 3.54
C GLN A 329 6.06 10.10 4.82
N LEU A 330 5.11 9.44 5.50
CA LEU A 330 4.59 9.87 6.80
C LEU A 330 5.55 9.62 7.97
N GLY A 331 6.74 9.06 7.71
CA GLY A 331 7.78 8.86 8.72
C GLY A 331 7.59 7.64 9.62
N TYR A 332 6.69 6.72 9.26
CA TYR A 332 6.48 5.44 9.95
C TYR A 332 7.45 4.34 9.49
N LEU A 333 8.06 4.47 8.31
CA LEU A 333 9.11 3.58 7.82
C LEU A 333 10.39 4.36 7.44
N PRO A 334 11.56 3.69 7.40
CA PRO A 334 12.76 4.28 6.81
C PRO A 334 12.53 4.68 5.37
N ARG A 335 13.36 5.58 4.84
CA ARG A 335 13.36 5.87 3.42
C ARG A 335 13.72 4.59 2.66
N LEU A 336 12.74 4.03 1.96
CA LEU A 336 12.91 2.86 1.12
C LEU A 336 13.44 3.29 -0.24
N ARG A 337 14.24 2.42 -0.89
CA ARG A 337 14.61 2.62 -2.29
C ARG A 337 13.36 2.39 -3.15
N ILE A 338 12.82 3.46 -3.72
CA ILE A 338 11.65 3.43 -4.60
C ILE A 338 12.15 3.59 -6.02
N ALA A 339 11.82 2.64 -6.88
CA ALA A 339 12.00 2.78 -8.33
C ALA A 339 10.63 3.09 -8.94
N HIS A 340 10.47 4.27 -9.54
CA HIS A 340 9.26 4.60 -10.27
C HIS A 340 9.29 3.87 -11.63
N THR A 341 8.19 3.19 -11.96
CA THR A 341 8.12 2.29 -13.13
C THR A 341 7.38 2.91 -14.33
N SER A 342 6.76 4.07 -14.16
CA SER A 342 6.05 4.78 -15.22
C SER A 342 6.24 6.30 -15.14
N GLU A 343 6.50 6.92 -16.30
CA GLU A 343 6.56 8.37 -16.44
C GLU A 343 5.17 9.03 -16.34
N SER A 344 4.10 8.30 -16.69
CA SER A 344 2.73 8.85 -16.73
C SER A 344 1.98 8.76 -15.41
N THR A 345 2.48 8.00 -14.44
CA THR A 345 1.75 7.73 -13.18
C THR A 345 2.72 7.57 -12.01
N ILE A 346 2.82 8.60 -11.17
CA ILE A 346 3.74 8.66 -10.02
C ILE A 346 3.58 7.48 -9.05
N GLY A 347 2.36 6.94 -8.94
CA GLY A 347 2.03 5.84 -8.03
C GLY A 347 2.43 4.43 -8.52
N GLN A 348 2.92 4.25 -9.75
CA GLN A 348 3.43 2.95 -10.18
C GLN A 348 4.87 2.76 -9.70
N ILE A 349 5.01 2.23 -8.49
CA ILE A 349 6.28 2.12 -7.80
C ILE A 349 6.69 0.66 -7.58
N TYR A 350 7.98 0.41 -7.67
CA TYR A 350 8.62 -0.86 -7.31
C TYR A 350 9.51 -0.65 -6.09
N VAL A 351 9.27 -1.45 -5.04
CA VAL A 351 10.03 -1.41 -3.79
C VAL A 351 10.74 -2.76 -3.59
N PRO A 352 12.03 -2.89 -3.96
CA PRO A 352 12.71 -4.18 -4.03
C PRO A 352 12.70 -4.97 -2.71
N TRP A 353 12.89 -4.29 -1.59
CA TRP A 353 12.94 -4.93 -0.27
C TRP A 353 11.58 -5.50 0.13
N VAL A 354 10.49 -4.75 -0.10
CA VAL A 354 9.12 -5.22 0.16
C VAL A 354 8.78 -6.38 -0.78
N ASN A 355 9.20 -6.31 -2.05
CA ASN A 355 9.00 -7.40 -3.02
C ASN A 355 9.65 -8.71 -2.54
N GLY A 356 10.91 -8.64 -2.09
CA GLY A 356 11.63 -9.81 -1.57
C GLY A 356 10.99 -10.38 -0.31
N LEU A 357 10.57 -9.51 0.62
CA LEU A 357 9.86 -9.92 1.84
C LEU A 357 8.55 -10.64 1.51
N LEU A 358 7.72 -10.04 0.65
CA LEU A 358 6.44 -10.62 0.23
C LEU A 358 6.64 -11.96 -0.48
N LEU A 359 7.62 -12.09 -1.39
CA LEU A 359 7.92 -13.36 -2.06
C LEU A 359 8.20 -14.49 -1.07
N VAL A 360 9.11 -14.24 -0.11
CA VAL A 360 9.47 -15.24 0.90
C VAL A 360 8.26 -15.59 1.77
N SER A 361 7.48 -14.60 2.19
CA SER A 361 6.28 -14.82 3.00
C SER A 361 5.21 -15.63 2.26
N VAL A 362 4.89 -15.27 1.01
CA VAL A 362 3.91 -15.97 0.16
C VAL A 362 4.35 -17.41 -0.07
N LEU A 363 5.61 -17.66 -0.45
CA LEU A 363 6.12 -19.03 -0.63
C LEU A 363 6.06 -19.84 0.67
N THR A 364 6.42 -19.22 1.80
CA THR A 364 6.32 -19.87 3.12
C THR A 364 4.87 -20.31 3.39
N LEU A 365 3.89 -19.46 3.11
CA LEU A 365 2.47 -19.79 3.26
C LEU A 365 2.04 -20.94 2.34
N VAL A 366 2.45 -20.92 1.07
CA VAL A 366 2.13 -21.99 0.11
C VAL A 366 2.70 -23.33 0.57
N PHE A 367 3.95 -23.37 1.03
CA PHE A 367 4.58 -24.61 1.50
C PHE A 367 4.05 -25.10 2.86
N ALA A 368 3.64 -24.17 3.74
CA ALA A 368 3.09 -24.48 5.06
C ALA A 368 1.66 -25.03 4.97
N PHE A 369 0.78 -24.37 4.21
CA PHE A 369 -0.65 -24.73 4.16
C PHE A 369 -0.99 -25.75 3.08
N ARG A 370 -0.29 -25.75 1.93
CA ARG A 370 -0.39 -26.72 0.82
C ARG A 370 -1.78 -26.90 0.14
N SER A 371 -2.84 -26.37 0.72
CA SER A 371 -4.23 -26.44 0.23
C SER A 371 -4.89 -25.07 0.38
N SER A 372 -5.72 -24.66 -0.58
CA SER A 372 -6.42 -23.37 -0.51
C SER A 372 -7.45 -23.33 0.63
N ALA A 373 -8.10 -24.47 0.91
CA ALA A 373 -9.05 -24.60 2.01
C ALA A 373 -8.41 -24.35 3.38
N ALA A 374 -7.21 -24.91 3.61
CA ALA A 374 -6.47 -24.70 4.85
C ALA A 374 -6.04 -23.24 5.01
N LEU A 375 -5.65 -22.60 3.90
CA LEU A 375 -5.24 -21.19 3.89
C LEU A 375 -6.45 -20.24 4.06
N ALA A 376 -7.62 -20.61 3.53
CA ALA A 376 -8.86 -19.85 3.67
C ALA A 376 -9.27 -19.66 5.13
N PHE A 377 -9.02 -20.65 6.00
CA PHE A 377 -9.29 -20.54 7.44
C PHE A 377 -8.45 -19.48 8.15
N ALA A 378 -7.28 -19.13 7.61
CA ALA A 378 -6.38 -18.15 8.21
C ALA A 378 -6.63 -16.71 7.75
N PHE A 379 -7.37 -16.49 6.65
CA PHE A 379 -7.33 -15.25 5.89
C PHE A 379 -8.22 -14.12 6.43
N GLY A 380 -9.49 -14.41 6.75
CA GLY A 380 -10.52 -13.37 6.93
C GLY A 380 -10.33 -12.39 8.09
N MET A 381 -9.42 -12.66 9.04
CA MET A 381 -9.18 -11.79 10.20
C MET A 381 -8.49 -10.48 9.84
N ALA A 382 -7.46 -10.50 8.98
CA ALA A 382 -6.77 -9.28 8.58
C ALA A 382 -7.68 -8.35 7.77
N VAL A 383 -8.46 -8.94 6.86
CA VAL A 383 -9.38 -8.21 5.97
C VAL A 383 -10.51 -7.57 6.78
N THR A 384 -11.19 -8.32 7.64
CA THR A 384 -12.28 -7.77 8.48
C THR A 384 -11.80 -6.73 9.48
N GLY A 385 -10.61 -6.91 10.04
CA GLY A 385 -9.97 -5.90 10.89
C GLY A 385 -9.70 -4.60 10.12
N THR A 386 -9.15 -4.72 8.91
CA THR A 386 -8.86 -3.56 8.04
C THR A 386 -10.13 -2.84 7.62
N ILE A 387 -11.18 -3.58 7.23
CA ILE A 387 -12.50 -3.03 6.88
C ILE A 387 -13.11 -2.29 8.07
N SER A 388 -13.15 -2.93 9.25
CA SER A 388 -13.72 -2.35 10.47
C SER A 388 -13.02 -1.04 10.86
N ILE A 389 -11.68 -1.02 10.78
CA ILE A 389 -10.88 0.17 11.06
C ILE A 389 -11.18 1.26 10.02
N THR A 390 -11.22 0.90 8.74
CA THR A 390 -11.50 1.85 7.65
C THR A 390 -12.88 2.48 7.81
N THR A 391 -13.91 1.70 8.12
CA THR A 391 -15.26 2.18 8.42
C THR A 391 -15.23 3.17 9.59
N LEU A 392 -14.53 2.86 10.68
CA LEU A 392 -14.43 3.73 11.84
C LEU A 392 -13.70 5.05 11.54
N LEU A 393 -12.57 5.00 10.82
CA LEU A 393 -11.85 6.20 10.39
C LEU A 393 -12.70 7.05 9.44
N PHE A 394 -13.39 6.42 8.49
CA PHE A 394 -14.30 7.08 7.57
C PHE A 394 -15.43 7.81 8.29
N LEU A 395 -16.10 7.15 9.25
CA LEU A 395 -17.19 7.78 10.02
C LEU A 395 -16.71 9.03 10.78
N TYR A 396 -15.49 8.99 11.31
CA TYR A 396 -14.88 10.15 11.95
C TYR A 396 -14.58 11.27 10.95
N VAL A 397 -13.98 10.96 9.79
CA VAL A 397 -13.73 11.93 8.73
C VAL A 397 -15.04 12.54 8.22
N ALA A 398 -16.08 11.74 7.99
CA ALA A 398 -17.40 12.20 7.57
C ALA A 398 -18.02 13.16 8.58
N ARG A 399 -17.83 12.92 9.88
CA ARG A 399 -18.32 13.81 10.94
C ARG A 399 -17.60 15.16 10.94
N ILE A 400 -16.30 15.17 10.77
CA ILE A 400 -15.46 16.36 10.93
C ILE A 400 -15.36 17.17 9.64
N LYS A 401 -14.99 16.52 8.53
CA LYS A 401 -14.76 17.19 7.25
C LYS A 401 -16.06 17.58 6.57
N TRP A 402 -17.09 16.72 6.63
CA TRP A 402 -18.35 16.95 5.91
C TRP A 402 -19.48 17.44 6.81
N SER A 403 -19.20 17.68 8.11
CA SER A 403 -20.20 18.13 9.09
C SER A 403 -21.49 17.28 9.06
N ALA A 404 -21.37 16.00 8.74
CA ALA A 404 -22.53 15.12 8.59
C ALA A 404 -23.35 15.09 9.88
N PRO A 405 -24.71 15.08 9.79
CA PRO A 405 -25.55 15.16 10.96
C PRO A 405 -25.34 13.93 11.86
N ARG A 406 -25.32 14.15 13.18
CA ARG A 406 -24.96 13.11 14.16
C ARG A 406 -25.83 11.86 14.05
N TRP A 407 -27.13 12.00 13.74
CA TRP A 407 -28.03 10.86 13.60
C TRP A 407 -27.64 9.95 12.42
N LEU A 408 -27.12 10.51 11.33
CA LEU A 408 -26.68 9.74 10.16
C LEU A 408 -25.36 9.03 10.45
N VAL A 409 -24.42 9.71 11.10
CA VAL A 409 -23.12 9.13 11.47
C VAL A 409 -23.30 8.04 12.54
N VAL A 410 -24.11 8.29 13.57
CA VAL A 410 -24.33 7.32 14.66
C VAL A 410 -25.25 6.20 14.20
N GLY A 411 -26.39 6.51 13.60
CA GLY A 411 -27.35 5.49 13.15
C GLY A 411 -26.83 4.67 11.98
N GLY A 412 -26.41 5.33 10.89
CA GLY A 412 -25.82 4.66 9.73
C GLY A 412 -24.50 3.98 10.05
N GLY A 413 -23.64 4.65 10.84
CA GLY A 413 -22.39 4.06 11.30
C GLY A 413 -22.58 2.86 12.21
N ALA A 414 -23.59 2.87 13.10
CA ALA A 414 -23.91 1.70 13.92
C ALA A 414 -24.30 0.50 13.05
N VAL A 415 -25.15 0.69 12.03
CA VAL A 415 -25.54 -0.40 11.13
C VAL A 415 -24.33 -0.99 10.40
N LEU A 416 -23.51 -0.14 9.76
CA LEU A 416 -22.34 -0.59 9.01
C LEU A 416 -21.31 -1.28 9.93
N LEU A 417 -20.99 -0.64 11.05
CA LEU A 417 -20.01 -1.18 11.99
C LEU A 417 -20.52 -2.47 12.65
N SER A 418 -21.82 -2.61 12.92
CA SER A 418 -22.37 -3.87 13.44
C SER A 418 -22.18 -5.03 12.46
N ILE A 419 -22.31 -4.80 11.15
CA ILE A 419 -22.06 -5.82 10.13
C ILE A 419 -20.57 -6.18 10.10
N ASP A 420 -19.69 -5.17 10.05
CA ASP A 420 -18.24 -5.39 10.05
C ASP A 420 -17.77 -6.15 11.30
N LEU A 421 -18.30 -5.77 12.48
CA LEU A 421 -18.01 -6.43 13.75
C LEU A 421 -18.57 -7.85 13.83
N LEU A 422 -19.69 -8.15 13.16
CA LEU A 422 -20.21 -9.51 13.08
C LEU A 422 -19.28 -10.41 12.25
N PHE A 423 -18.78 -9.91 11.12
CA PHE A 423 -17.75 -10.58 10.33
C PHE A 423 -16.45 -10.77 11.11
N LEU A 424 -16.00 -9.75 11.83
CA LEU A 424 -14.82 -9.82 12.67
C LEU A 424 -15.00 -10.85 13.80
N ALA A 425 -16.16 -10.87 14.46
CA ALA A 425 -16.48 -11.82 15.51
C ALA A 425 -16.51 -13.26 14.99
N ALA A 426 -17.10 -13.49 13.82
CA ALA A 426 -17.09 -14.80 13.17
C ALA A 426 -15.66 -15.27 12.86
N ASN A 427 -14.82 -14.39 12.31
CA ASN A 427 -13.41 -14.70 12.01
C ASN A 427 -12.56 -14.90 13.27
N LEU A 428 -12.92 -14.27 14.39
CA LEU A 428 -12.21 -14.45 15.66
C LEU A 428 -12.28 -15.90 16.17
N THR A 429 -13.35 -16.63 15.84
CA THR A 429 -13.47 -18.06 16.18
C THR A 429 -12.43 -18.94 15.50
N LYS A 430 -11.88 -18.49 14.35
CA LYS A 430 -10.83 -19.20 13.60
C LYS A 430 -9.41 -18.84 14.03
N LEU A 431 -9.24 -18.06 15.11
CA LEU A 431 -7.92 -17.66 15.62
C LEU A 431 -7.01 -18.86 15.89
N VAL A 432 -7.54 -19.94 16.48
CA VAL A 432 -6.77 -21.17 16.78
C VAL A 432 -6.52 -22.05 15.55
N HIS A 433 -7.24 -21.81 14.45
CA HIS A 433 -7.17 -22.59 13.20
C HIS A 433 -6.32 -21.91 12.11
N GLY A 434 -5.47 -20.95 12.50
CA GLY A 434 -4.50 -20.32 11.61
C GLY A 434 -4.69 -18.81 11.43
N ALA A 435 -5.83 -18.23 11.83
CA ALA A 435 -6.06 -16.79 11.67
C ALA A 435 -5.16 -15.90 12.53
N TRP A 436 -4.44 -16.47 13.51
CA TRP A 436 -3.40 -15.79 14.27
C TRP A 436 -2.21 -15.33 13.41
N LEU A 437 -1.96 -15.97 12.27
CA LEU A 437 -0.77 -15.72 11.46
C LEU A 437 -0.76 -14.32 10.81
N PRO A 438 -1.78 -13.90 10.03
CA PRO A 438 -1.85 -12.53 9.52
C PRO A 438 -1.86 -11.48 10.64
N LEU A 439 -2.49 -11.78 11.79
CA LEU A 439 -2.49 -10.89 12.94
C LEU A 439 -1.08 -10.74 13.53
N LEU A 440 -0.31 -11.82 13.64
CA LEU A 440 1.08 -11.79 14.09
C LEU A 440 1.94 -10.94 13.15
N ILE A 441 1.79 -11.13 11.83
CA ILE A 441 2.48 -10.34 10.81
C ILE A 441 2.15 -8.85 10.99
N ALA A 442 0.87 -8.52 11.18
CA ALA A 442 0.43 -7.15 11.43
C ALA A 442 1.01 -6.58 12.73
N VAL A 443 1.05 -7.35 13.82
CA VAL A 443 1.66 -6.92 15.10
C VAL A 443 3.16 -6.67 14.95
N ILE A 444 3.88 -7.52 14.20
CA ILE A 444 5.30 -7.32 13.91
C ILE A 444 5.50 -6.05 13.10
N ALA A 445 4.78 -5.88 11.99
CA ALA A 445 4.87 -4.69 11.13
C ALA A 445 4.51 -3.41 11.90
N PHE A 446 3.43 -3.42 12.69
CA PHE A 446 3.03 -2.33 13.56
C PHE A 446 4.11 -1.99 14.60
N THR A 447 4.75 -3.00 15.19
CA THR A 447 5.85 -2.81 16.14
C THR A 447 7.07 -2.17 15.48
N VAL A 448 7.42 -2.60 14.26
CA VAL A 448 8.50 -1.99 13.46
C VAL A 448 8.17 -0.53 13.17
N MET A 449 6.98 -0.24 12.65
CA MET A 449 6.57 1.13 12.28
C MET A 449 6.53 2.09 13.47
N THR A 450 5.96 1.64 14.61
CA THR A 450 5.89 2.46 15.82
C THR A 450 7.27 2.65 16.47
N THR A 451 8.16 1.66 16.37
CA THR A 451 9.55 1.77 16.83
C THR A 451 10.35 2.72 15.95
N TRP A 452 10.19 2.63 14.64
CA TRP A 452 10.83 3.54 13.70
C TRP A 452 10.41 4.99 13.94
N ARG A 453 9.10 5.25 14.01
CA ARG A 453 8.58 6.59 14.30
C ARG A 453 9.19 7.17 15.57
N ARG A 454 9.18 6.40 16.67
CA ARG A 454 9.70 6.86 17.96
C ARG A 454 11.21 7.12 17.91
N GLY A 455 11.98 6.23 17.30
CA GLY A 455 13.42 6.42 17.13
C GLY A 455 13.74 7.62 16.24
N ARG A 456 12.98 7.83 15.16
CA ARG A 456 13.11 9.00 14.30
C ARG A 456 12.82 10.29 15.06
N GLU A 457 11.76 10.35 15.88
CA GLU A 457 11.45 11.51 16.72
C GLU A 457 12.64 11.85 17.64
N ILE A 458 13.20 10.84 18.34
CA ILE A 458 14.36 11.01 19.23
C ILE A 458 15.57 11.52 18.46
N VAL A 459 15.94 10.86 17.36
CA VAL A 459 17.10 11.25 16.54
C VAL A 459 16.91 12.64 15.96
N THR A 460 15.70 13.00 15.52
CA THR A 460 15.44 14.31 14.92
C THR A 460 15.59 15.42 15.96
N THR A 461 14.99 15.27 17.16
CA THR A 461 15.14 16.26 18.24
C THR A 461 16.60 16.40 18.69
N THR A 462 17.31 15.29 18.89
CA THR A 462 18.72 15.34 19.29
C THR A 462 19.58 15.98 18.19
N ARG A 463 19.35 15.60 16.93
CA ARG A 463 20.06 16.13 15.77
C ARG A 463 19.84 17.63 15.62
N GLU A 464 18.60 18.12 15.66
CA GLU A 464 18.29 19.55 15.56
C GLU A 464 18.99 20.36 16.65
N SER A 465 19.06 19.82 17.88
CA SER A 465 19.78 20.46 18.98
C SER A 465 21.30 20.52 18.78
N THR A 466 21.89 19.49 18.14
CA THR A 466 23.33 19.44 17.84
C THR A 466 23.70 20.27 16.61
N GLU A 467 22.84 20.29 15.58
CA GLU A 467 23.06 21.08 14.37
C GLU A 467 22.93 22.59 14.66
N GLY A 468 21.91 22.99 15.43
CA GLY A 468 21.61 24.40 15.70
C GLY A 468 21.23 25.19 14.44
N SER A 469 20.82 26.45 14.61
CA SER A 469 20.40 27.31 13.49
C SER A 469 21.58 27.64 12.57
N LEU A 470 21.37 27.49 11.26
CA LEU A 470 22.37 27.87 10.25
C LEU A 470 22.67 29.37 10.29
N ARG A 471 21.62 30.20 10.38
CA ARG A 471 21.77 31.66 10.39
C ARG A 471 22.53 32.16 11.61
N GLU A 472 22.23 31.61 12.78
CA GLU A 472 22.94 31.96 14.02
C GLU A 472 24.41 31.51 13.96
N PHE A 473 24.67 30.32 13.39
CA PHE A 473 26.04 29.84 13.21
C PHE A 473 26.85 30.75 12.28
N VAL A 474 26.31 31.10 11.11
CA VAL A 474 26.96 32.00 10.14
C VAL A 474 27.19 33.38 10.77
N ALA A 475 26.19 33.96 11.45
CA ALA A 475 26.34 35.23 12.17
C ALA A 475 27.45 35.19 13.24
N GLY A 476 27.58 34.05 13.92
CA GLY A 476 28.60 33.80 14.94
C GLY A 476 30.02 33.64 14.40
N LEU A 477 30.20 33.28 13.11
CA LEU A 477 31.53 33.14 12.51
C LEU A 477 32.31 34.46 12.51
N ALA A 478 31.63 35.60 12.28
CA ALA A 478 32.28 36.91 12.29
C ALA A 478 32.73 37.38 13.68
N HIS A 479 32.12 36.86 14.75
CA HIS A 479 32.31 37.32 16.14
C HIS A 479 32.94 36.25 17.03
N ARG A 480 33.57 35.22 16.43
CA ARG A 480 34.09 34.07 17.17
C ARG A 480 35.34 34.44 17.97
N ALA A 481 35.39 34.03 19.23
CA ALA A 481 36.53 34.27 20.12
C ALA A 481 37.79 33.46 19.73
N GLN A 482 37.61 32.30 19.09
CA GLN A 482 38.71 31.48 18.59
C GLN A 482 38.88 31.72 17.08
N PRO A 483 40.08 32.11 16.61
CA PRO A 483 40.33 32.33 15.19
C PRO A 483 40.28 31.00 14.43
N PHE A 484 39.69 31.02 13.24
CA PHE A 484 39.73 29.92 12.27
C PHE A 484 40.35 30.45 10.98
N THR A 485 41.00 29.56 10.23
CA THR A 485 41.70 29.91 8.99
C THR A 485 40.78 29.70 7.80
N ARG A 486 40.70 30.70 6.90
CA ARG A 486 40.14 30.49 5.57
C ARG A 486 41.20 29.95 4.63
N VAL A 487 40.92 28.81 4.01
CA VAL A 487 41.81 28.17 3.03
C VAL A 487 41.27 28.36 1.60
N PRO A 488 42.14 28.46 0.59
CA PRO A 488 41.70 28.58 -0.80
C PRO A 488 40.85 27.40 -1.26
N GLY A 489 39.94 27.66 -2.20
CA GLY A 489 39.12 26.64 -2.85
C GLY A 489 37.65 26.65 -2.41
N THR A 490 36.91 25.63 -2.87
CA THR A 490 35.47 25.49 -2.67
C THR A 490 35.15 24.26 -1.82
N ALA A 491 34.33 24.43 -0.78
CA ALA A 491 33.75 23.32 -0.03
C ALA A 491 32.24 23.26 -0.19
N ILE A 492 31.74 22.06 -0.48
CA ILE A 492 30.31 21.80 -0.65
C ILE A 492 29.83 20.94 0.51
N PHE A 493 28.98 21.51 1.36
CA PHE A 493 28.38 20.80 2.49
C PHE A 493 26.95 20.40 2.16
N LEU A 494 26.67 19.09 2.07
CA LEU A 494 25.31 18.64 1.86
C LEU A 494 24.49 18.73 3.16
N ASN A 495 23.28 19.25 3.04
CA ASN A 495 22.33 19.38 4.15
C ASN A 495 20.89 19.14 3.71
N ARG A 496 19.98 19.03 4.69
CA ARG A 496 18.56 18.77 4.44
C ARG A 496 17.76 20.01 4.03
N GLY A 497 18.30 21.21 4.28
CA GLY A 497 17.63 22.48 4.05
C GLY A 497 18.47 23.65 4.56
N LYS A 498 17.84 24.82 4.71
CA LYS A 498 18.51 26.07 5.11
C LYS A 498 18.36 26.47 6.57
N GLU A 499 17.59 25.71 7.35
CA GLU A 499 17.31 26.05 8.75
C GLU A 499 18.42 25.60 9.71
N THR A 500 19.02 24.43 9.46
CA THR A 500 20.02 23.83 10.36
C THR A 500 21.43 23.90 9.80
N THR A 501 22.45 23.99 10.67
CA THR A 501 23.85 23.99 10.24
C THR A 501 24.29 22.57 9.84
N PRO A 502 24.96 22.37 8.69
CA PRO A 502 25.55 21.06 8.38
C PRO A 502 26.54 20.64 9.48
N LEU A 503 26.35 19.46 10.07
CA LEU A 503 27.25 18.95 11.14
C LEU A 503 28.71 18.90 10.68
N ALA A 504 28.95 18.48 9.44
CA ALA A 504 30.28 18.44 8.86
C ALA A 504 30.94 19.83 8.82
N MET A 505 30.18 20.88 8.51
CA MET A 505 30.68 22.26 8.50
C MET A 505 31.00 22.71 9.92
N ARG A 506 30.07 22.53 10.86
CA ARG A 506 30.25 22.87 12.26
C ARG A 506 31.48 22.17 12.84
N ALA A 507 31.58 20.85 12.65
CA ALA A 507 32.73 20.06 13.11
C ALA A 507 34.05 20.52 12.49
N ASN A 508 34.07 20.84 11.19
CA ASN A 508 35.28 21.31 10.52
C ASN A 508 35.77 22.66 11.07
N VAL A 509 34.85 23.60 11.36
CA VAL A 509 35.20 24.90 11.93
C VAL A 509 35.52 24.79 13.44
N GLU A 510 34.88 23.88 14.16
CA GLU A 510 35.10 23.68 15.62
C GLU A 510 36.35 22.86 15.95
N HIS A 511 36.66 21.82 15.17
CA HIS A 511 37.75 20.89 15.48
C HIS A 511 38.99 21.13 14.62
N ASN A 512 38.81 21.36 13.32
CA ASN A 512 39.94 21.60 12.42
C ASN A 512 40.30 23.09 12.35
N HIS A 513 39.42 23.97 12.82
CA HIS A 513 39.58 25.42 12.74
C HIS A 513 39.81 25.92 11.30
N VAL A 514 39.17 25.25 10.33
CA VAL A 514 39.31 25.57 8.89
C VAL A 514 37.94 25.78 8.26
N LEU A 515 37.85 26.78 7.40
CA LEU A 515 36.73 26.99 6.47
C LEU A 515 37.30 27.32 5.08
N HIS A 516 36.62 26.97 4.00
CA HIS A 516 37.09 27.36 2.67
C HIS A 516 36.67 28.79 2.35
N GLU A 517 37.36 29.43 1.40
CA GLU A 517 37.00 30.77 0.92
C GLU A 517 35.58 30.78 0.34
N GLN A 518 35.22 29.77 -0.45
CA GLN A 518 33.90 29.56 -1.02
C GLN A 518 33.23 28.34 -0.38
N VAL A 519 32.01 28.53 0.14
CA VAL A 519 31.24 27.51 0.83
C VAL A 519 29.84 27.44 0.23
N VAL A 520 29.49 26.25 -0.26
CA VAL A 520 28.17 25.97 -0.81
C VAL A 520 27.46 24.99 0.11
N ILE A 521 26.35 25.43 0.71
CA ILE A 521 25.48 24.55 1.49
C ILE A 521 24.41 24.02 0.54
N MET A 522 24.53 22.76 0.17
CA MET A 522 23.70 22.14 -0.85
C MET A 522 22.52 21.38 -0.21
N ALA A 523 21.29 21.76 -0.56
CA ALA A 523 20.10 21.00 -0.27
C ALA A 523 19.54 20.37 -1.55
N ILE A 524 18.95 19.18 -1.43
CA ILE A 524 18.34 18.47 -2.54
C ILE A 524 16.86 18.32 -2.22
N ASP A 525 16.04 18.85 -3.11
CA ASP A 525 14.60 18.78 -3.05
C ASP A 525 14.05 17.95 -4.22
N THR A 526 13.10 17.07 -3.94
CA THR A 526 12.49 16.20 -4.95
C THR A 526 11.05 16.61 -5.15
N LEU A 527 10.76 17.16 -6.32
CA LEU A 527 9.46 17.70 -6.66
C LEU A 527 8.52 16.59 -7.19
N PRO A 528 7.19 16.74 -7.02
CA PRO A 528 6.19 15.78 -7.50
C PRO A 528 5.95 15.87 -9.03
N VAL A 529 6.98 16.19 -9.80
CA VAL A 529 6.98 16.22 -11.27
C VAL A 529 7.99 15.19 -11.79
N PRO A 530 7.76 14.55 -12.95
CA PRO A 530 8.64 13.47 -13.42
C PRO A 530 10.06 13.97 -13.67
N ARG A 531 10.20 15.14 -14.28
CA ARG A 531 11.49 15.82 -14.52
C ARG A 531 11.31 17.32 -14.34
N VAL A 532 12.33 17.99 -13.83
CA VAL A 532 12.36 19.44 -13.64
C VAL A 532 13.16 20.09 -14.78
N PRO A 533 12.66 21.15 -15.45
CA PRO A 533 13.45 21.87 -16.45
C PRO A 533 14.75 22.46 -15.87
N ASP A 534 15.82 22.53 -16.65
CA ASP A 534 17.12 23.04 -16.17
C ASP A 534 17.06 24.47 -15.60
N ALA A 535 16.15 25.31 -16.11
CA ALA A 535 15.97 26.68 -15.62
C ALA A 535 15.38 26.79 -14.20
N GLU A 536 14.65 25.76 -13.74
CA GLU A 536 14.06 25.70 -12.39
C GLU A 536 14.83 24.76 -11.47
N ARG A 537 16.01 24.29 -11.92
CA ARG A 537 16.77 23.23 -11.26
C ARG A 537 17.51 23.68 -10.01
N THR A 538 17.82 24.97 -9.88
CA THR A 538 18.58 25.51 -8.76
C THR A 538 18.00 26.82 -8.25
N ASP A 539 17.84 26.93 -6.93
CA ASP A 539 17.55 28.16 -6.21
C ASP A 539 18.73 28.53 -5.31
N VAL A 540 19.13 29.80 -5.29
CA VAL A 540 20.31 30.29 -4.55
C VAL A 540 19.88 31.34 -3.52
N ASP A 541 20.21 31.11 -2.26
CA ASP A 541 19.93 31.99 -1.13
C ASP A 541 21.26 32.41 -0.47
N ALA A 542 21.56 33.71 -0.44
CA ALA A 542 22.76 34.26 0.18
C ALA A 542 22.69 34.29 1.73
N LEU A 543 21.66 33.71 2.34
CA LEU A 543 21.50 33.58 3.79
C LEU A 543 21.49 34.93 4.57
N GLY A 544 21.35 36.05 3.85
CA GLY A 544 21.32 37.40 4.41
C GLY A 544 22.68 38.12 4.47
N TYR A 545 23.77 37.52 4.00
CA TYR A 545 25.11 38.12 3.97
C TYR A 545 25.64 38.07 2.53
N ALA A 546 26.01 39.21 1.96
CA ALA A 546 26.28 39.30 0.52
C ALA A 546 27.77 39.22 0.12
N ARG A 547 28.68 38.91 1.07
CA ARG A 547 30.15 38.89 0.85
C ARG A 547 30.93 38.02 1.85
N ASP A 548 30.33 36.96 2.40
CA ASP A 548 31.02 36.08 3.35
C ASP A 548 31.47 34.76 2.70
N GLY A 549 31.28 34.59 1.40
CA GLY A 549 31.61 33.38 0.65
C GLY A 549 30.77 32.18 1.06
N ILE A 550 29.60 32.36 1.69
CA ILE A 550 28.72 31.27 2.14
C ILE A 550 27.35 31.43 1.49
N ILE A 551 27.01 30.48 0.62
CA ILE A 551 25.70 30.45 -0.04
C ILE A 551 24.94 29.17 0.26
N HIS A 552 23.62 29.23 0.23
CA HIS A 552 22.75 28.07 0.22
C HIS A 552 22.20 27.83 -1.18
N VAL A 553 22.31 26.60 -1.66
CA VAL A 553 21.80 26.19 -2.98
C VAL A 553 20.83 25.05 -2.77
N THR A 554 19.61 25.20 -3.27
CA THR A 554 18.63 24.12 -3.34
C THR A 554 18.56 23.60 -4.78
N ALA A 555 18.86 22.32 -5.00
CA ALA A 555 18.64 21.69 -6.29
C ALA A 555 17.33 20.90 -6.32
N HIS A 556 16.51 21.18 -7.32
CA HIS A 556 15.22 20.56 -7.56
C HIS A 556 15.35 19.45 -8.61
N PHE A 557 14.93 18.24 -8.24
CA PHE A 557 14.87 17.09 -9.13
C PHE A 557 13.46 16.54 -9.22
N GLY A 558 13.08 16.03 -10.39
CA GLY A 558 11.85 15.28 -10.55
C GLY A 558 11.96 13.87 -9.97
N TYR A 559 10.82 13.23 -9.69
CA TYR A 559 10.79 11.90 -9.06
C TYR A 559 11.34 10.76 -9.95
N MET A 560 11.48 10.96 -11.27
CA MET A 560 12.14 10.02 -12.18
C MET A 560 13.63 10.31 -12.39
N GLU A 561 14.13 11.43 -11.85
CA GLU A 561 15.52 11.84 -12.03
C GLU A 561 16.40 11.27 -10.93
N THR A 562 17.59 10.80 -11.30
CA THR A 562 18.62 10.47 -10.31
C THR A 562 19.34 11.77 -9.94
N PRO A 563 19.32 12.21 -8.67
CA PRO A 563 19.97 13.43 -8.28
C PRO A 563 21.47 13.39 -8.58
N ASN A 564 21.96 14.39 -9.30
CA ASN A 564 23.38 14.53 -9.59
C ASN A 564 23.83 15.93 -9.16
N VAL A 565 24.55 15.97 -8.04
CA VAL A 565 24.98 17.23 -7.42
C VAL A 565 25.94 18.00 -8.32
N LEU A 566 26.88 17.31 -8.98
CA LEU A 566 27.86 17.94 -9.86
C LEU A 566 27.18 18.61 -11.06
N ALA A 567 26.22 17.92 -11.67
CA ALA A 567 25.46 18.46 -12.79
C ALA A 567 24.63 19.69 -12.39
N ALA A 568 23.99 19.67 -11.22
CA ALA A 568 23.23 20.81 -10.72
C ALA A 568 24.13 22.02 -10.42
N LEU A 569 25.30 21.81 -9.81
CA LEU A 569 26.23 22.89 -9.49
C LEU A 569 26.82 23.56 -10.73
N ARG A 570 27.00 22.81 -11.83
CA ARG A 570 27.49 23.35 -13.11
C ARG A 570 26.49 24.27 -13.81
N LEU A 571 25.22 24.30 -13.38
CA LEU A 571 24.20 25.21 -13.91
C LEU A 571 24.22 26.58 -13.22
N LEU A 572 24.96 26.73 -12.11
CA LEU A 572 25.05 27.99 -11.39
C LEU A 572 25.87 28.99 -12.19
N GLU A 573 25.33 30.19 -12.36
CA GLU A 573 26.06 31.29 -12.98
C GLU A 573 26.93 32.03 -11.94
N PRO A 574 28.13 32.51 -12.31
CA PRO A 574 28.96 33.34 -11.43
C PRO A 574 28.29 34.63 -10.96
N SER A 575 27.20 35.05 -11.61
CA SER A 575 26.36 36.19 -11.23
C SER A 575 25.48 35.89 -10.01
N GLN A 576 25.15 34.63 -9.77
CA GLN A 576 24.30 34.14 -8.69
C GLN A 576 25.11 33.70 -7.48
N THR A 577 26.40 33.44 -7.67
CA THR A 577 27.33 32.96 -6.66
C THR A 577 28.35 34.06 -6.34
N GLU A 578 28.96 34.06 -5.16
CA GLU A 578 29.98 35.07 -4.78
C GLU A 578 31.35 34.81 -5.46
N GLY A 579 31.34 34.40 -6.74
CA GLY A 579 32.51 33.99 -7.51
C GLY A 579 32.29 32.69 -8.31
N GLU A 580 33.29 32.27 -9.09
CA GLU A 580 33.24 31.00 -9.84
C GLU A 580 33.39 29.80 -8.90
N ILE A 581 32.44 28.85 -8.99
CA ILE A 581 32.48 27.61 -8.21
C ILE A 581 33.29 26.58 -9.00
N ALA A 582 34.49 26.27 -8.53
CA ALA A 582 35.34 25.24 -9.13
C ALA A 582 34.84 23.83 -8.76
N VAL A 583 33.74 23.38 -9.39
CA VAL A 583 33.04 22.11 -9.08
C VAL A 583 33.98 20.91 -9.13
N ASP A 584 34.84 20.84 -10.15
CA ASP A 584 35.77 19.72 -10.33
C ASP A 584 36.94 19.72 -9.33
N GLU A 585 37.19 20.85 -8.67
CA GLU A 585 38.23 21.01 -7.66
C GLU A 585 37.69 20.99 -6.22
N ALA A 586 36.36 21.04 -6.06
CA ALA A 586 35.71 21.19 -4.78
C ALA A 586 35.85 19.95 -3.88
N SER A 587 35.88 20.20 -2.57
CA SER A 587 35.80 19.16 -1.54
C SER A 587 34.36 18.99 -1.09
N TYR A 588 33.84 17.76 -1.14
CA TYR A 588 32.47 17.44 -0.77
C TYR A 588 32.40 16.90 0.65
N PHE A 589 31.63 17.55 1.52
CA PHE A 589 31.51 17.18 2.91
C PHE A 589 30.12 16.59 3.19
N LEU A 590 30.10 15.36 3.68
CA LEU A 590 28.90 14.65 4.10
C LEU A 590 28.86 14.51 5.61
N SER A 591 27.72 14.85 6.20
CA SER A 591 27.44 14.55 7.61
C SER A 591 26.88 13.13 7.72
N LYS A 592 27.62 12.21 8.35
CA LYS A 592 27.14 10.85 8.62
C LYS A 592 26.83 10.69 10.11
N LEU A 593 25.59 10.32 10.40
CA LEU A 593 25.15 10.02 11.76
C LEU A 593 25.33 8.54 12.04
N GLU A 594 26.18 8.21 12.99
CA GLU A 594 26.28 6.86 13.53
C GLU A 594 25.31 6.73 14.71
N LEU A 595 24.31 5.87 14.56
CA LEU A 595 23.31 5.62 15.61
C LEU A 595 23.83 4.55 16.56
N VAL A 596 24.00 4.92 17.83
CA VAL A 596 24.51 4.03 18.88
C VAL A 596 23.46 3.85 19.96
N LYS A 597 23.46 2.69 20.62
CA LYS A 597 22.56 2.44 21.75
C LYS A 597 23.02 3.25 22.96
N GLY A 598 22.26 4.28 23.34
CA GLY A 598 22.51 5.08 24.54
C GLY A 598 22.00 4.41 25.83
N SER A 599 22.48 4.91 26.97
CA SER A 599 22.04 4.48 28.31
C SER A 599 20.74 5.17 28.77
N ALA A 600 20.37 6.30 28.15
CA ALA A 600 19.18 7.06 28.49
C ALA A 600 17.87 6.25 28.31
N PRO A 601 16.86 6.41 29.18
CA PRO A 601 15.60 5.65 29.15
C PRO A 601 14.60 6.19 28.09
N THR A 602 15.07 6.40 26.86
CA THR A 602 14.29 6.94 25.73
C THR A 602 13.34 5.89 25.12
N MET A 603 13.78 4.63 25.06
CA MET A 603 13.06 3.45 24.55
C MET A 603 13.57 2.17 25.22
N ALA A 604 12.75 1.10 25.19
CA ALA A 604 13.18 -0.24 25.62
C ALA A 604 14.40 -0.73 24.84
N SER A 605 15.32 -1.44 25.51
CA SER A 605 16.60 -1.87 24.92
C SER A 605 16.47 -2.67 23.62
N TRP A 606 15.46 -3.53 23.51
CA TRP A 606 15.23 -4.33 22.29
C TRP A 606 14.69 -3.45 21.15
N ARG A 607 13.86 -2.43 21.44
CA ARG A 607 13.38 -1.45 20.45
C ARG A 607 14.51 -0.59 19.92
N LYS A 608 15.48 -0.20 20.76
CA LYS A 608 16.69 0.50 20.32
C LYS A 608 17.47 -0.34 19.30
N ARG A 609 17.69 -1.63 19.58
CA ARG A 609 18.36 -2.56 18.65
C ARG A 609 17.60 -2.70 17.35
N LEU A 610 16.26 -2.82 17.40
CA LEU A 610 15.42 -2.89 16.22
C LEU A 610 15.49 -1.60 15.38
N PHE A 611 15.46 -0.44 16.01
CA PHE A 611 15.62 0.86 15.33
C PHE A 611 16.98 0.99 14.64
N ILE A 612 18.06 0.63 15.35
CA ILE A 612 19.42 0.64 14.77
C ILE A 612 19.51 -0.35 13.61
N ALA A 613 19.00 -1.58 13.75
CA ALA A 613 18.99 -2.59 12.70
C ALA A 613 18.23 -2.11 11.44
N THR A 614 17.05 -1.50 11.63
CA THR A 614 16.25 -0.96 10.52
C THR A 614 16.89 0.27 9.87
N SER A 615 17.74 1.01 10.59
CA SER A 615 18.49 2.13 10.01
C SER A 615 19.55 1.70 9.00
N TYR A 616 20.11 0.49 9.11
CA TYR A 616 21.07 -0.03 8.14
C TYR A 616 20.45 -0.40 6.78
N ILE A 617 19.12 -0.40 6.69
CA ILE A 617 18.40 -0.66 5.42
C ILE A 617 18.43 0.59 4.50
N THR A 618 18.87 1.76 4.99
CA THR A 618 18.95 2.97 4.17
C THR A 618 20.14 2.95 3.20
N ALA A 619 19.91 3.39 1.95
CA ALA A 619 20.93 3.49 0.91
C ALA A 619 22.08 4.44 1.27
N ASP A 620 23.27 4.18 0.72
CA ASP A 620 24.43 5.06 0.87
C ASP A 620 24.18 6.40 0.17
N ALA A 621 24.32 7.50 0.92
CA ALA A 621 24.06 8.84 0.42
C ALA A 621 25.10 9.31 -0.59
N ALA A 622 26.37 8.88 -0.46
CA ALA A 622 27.44 9.34 -1.35
C ALA A 622 27.27 8.81 -2.77
N GLU A 623 26.98 7.50 -2.89
CA GLU A 623 26.70 6.84 -4.17
C GLU A 623 25.40 7.37 -4.79
N TYR A 624 24.36 7.60 -3.97
CA TYR A 624 23.06 8.07 -4.45
C TYR A 624 23.10 9.47 -5.08
N PHE A 625 23.95 10.37 -4.58
CA PHE A 625 24.08 11.75 -5.10
C PHE A 625 25.14 11.92 -6.19
N GLY A 626 25.81 10.84 -6.60
CA GLY A 626 26.84 10.84 -7.62
C GLY A 626 28.11 11.59 -7.22
N LEU A 627 28.47 11.56 -5.93
CA LEU A 627 29.64 12.30 -5.43
C LEU A 627 30.95 11.56 -5.72
N PRO A 628 32.03 12.26 -6.12
CA PRO A 628 33.34 11.67 -6.40
C PRO A 628 33.95 11.05 -5.12
N PRO A 629 34.24 9.74 -5.08
CA PRO A 629 34.72 9.06 -3.86
C PRO A 629 36.05 9.60 -3.33
N ASP A 630 36.94 10.03 -4.24
CA ASP A 630 38.27 10.57 -3.96
C ASP A 630 38.26 11.98 -3.36
N ARG A 631 37.13 12.70 -3.48
CA ARG A 631 36.95 14.08 -3.01
C ARG A 631 35.82 14.25 -2.00
N THR A 632 35.28 13.14 -1.52
CA THR A 632 34.19 13.12 -0.54
C THR A 632 34.75 12.83 0.86
N VAL A 633 34.61 13.80 1.75
CA VAL A 633 34.96 13.70 3.17
C VAL A 633 33.69 13.42 3.98
N ILE A 634 33.68 12.30 4.69
CA ILE A 634 32.57 11.93 5.57
C ILE A 634 32.93 12.31 7.01
N MET A 635 32.24 13.31 7.54
CA MET A 635 32.34 13.71 8.94
C MET A 635 31.30 12.95 9.76
N GLY A 636 31.77 12.02 10.58
CA GLY A 636 30.94 11.22 11.47
C GLY A 636 30.55 11.98 12.74
N SER A 637 29.29 11.90 13.14
CA SER A 637 28.84 12.29 14.48
C SER A 637 28.01 11.16 15.09
N ARG A 638 28.19 10.90 16.38
CA ARG A 638 27.47 9.85 17.10
C ARG A 638 26.23 10.42 17.77
N ILE A 639 25.08 9.81 17.49
CA ILE A 639 23.84 10.11 18.19
C ILE A 639 23.41 8.86 18.95
N GLU A 640 23.26 9.03 20.26
CA GLU A 640 22.70 8.01 21.13
C GLU A 640 21.18 7.99 21.01
N VAL A 641 20.62 6.80 20.78
CA VAL A 641 19.17 6.56 20.72
C VAL A 641 18.67 5.94 22.00
#